data_AF-A0A821ZWA8-F1
#
_entry.id   AF-A0A821ZWA8-F1
#
_cell.length_a   1.000
_cell.length_b   1.000
_cell.length_c   1.000
_cell.angle_alpha   90.00
_cell.angle_beta   90.00
_cell.angle_gamma   90.00
#
_symmetry.space_group_name_H-M   'P 1'
#
loop_
_entity.id
_entity.type
_entity.pdbx_description
1 polymer ?
#
loop_
_entity_poly.entity_id
_entity_poly.type
_entity_poly.pdbx_seq_one_letter_code
_entity_poly.pdbx_strand_id
1 'polypeptide(L)'
;LRGQRIELGEIEVVIMRFSSEITNCVVVKYDHNNLEHLVAYVQTKIHFNVNILRDQCTNQLPLYMVPSLFILIDQFPLNPNGKIDRKALPLPDFSLLSLNVTDIVEHPHTKIQQQVSSIWCQVLHLESIPSINMNFFKLGGNSLLLIKLHHAYQMHFNQSITISDLFRHATIIDHAQFLEDHQITIERQWESFHITQGPASFAQTRLFLDERVRFGVASDSVATYHIPLVYEITHNSVSLERLQRAVAAIVEKHKVLRTRLIFDEKAGELQQEVMDAISVEIILTRVESERDVQKILYDEETNSRLFDLSEGKVFRCHAIRRSTNIDDDVLFPCDILVFNFHHAAFDGASIDIFFHDLQQAYSTDRPLSSCALDYIDYSIHEKDINMDEAKTFWKHHLNDFSNQHLTIPYDHSPTDKNILSGRGTTITIQLSAELVDHMLILIQEHEATLSQLGLTTFYTFLFKLTQQTDLCVLTVSANRTRADLENIIGVFVNTIPLRLIIEPHSTFISLMQSVKDLALTTLPYSNLPFQDIASTTNISMLQTLFDVETIQNDEIALDSQILLHPFTSSITDPYSVAKFDLSCSFHYNTQTRSIIVAMNGASDLFETSTIELLIHRFECLLDQLVIKSSSTPVCEFSLLLPHERELVDQFNSGDELLFPLNILPIHEQFACRAVEHPQKVVLVLDDQSLTYAELLQTSQLVADHLMNEYEVQPGDIVGEQLLGKIVKDFFNYLSESCSVINIYAPAECTISALCYKIGGKEHEIPDNVPIGRCLPGRKIRLLDKYRQQVIPDGRSTGEIYLGGIGIFTGYFNNPEENARVLVRLSDNDGHFYRTGDLGRITTEGQLLFAGRIDFQVKLRGQRIELGEIEVVIMRFSSEITNCVVVKYDHNNLEHLVAY
;
A
#
# COMPACT_ATOMS: atom_id res chain seq x y z
N LEU A 1 -29.06 20.33 -1.58
CA LEU A 1 -28.53 21.17 -0.49
C LEU A 1 -27.07 21.43 -0.75
N ARG A 2 -26.64 22.70 -0.85
CA ARG A 2 -25.21 23.07 -1.04
C ARG A 2 -24.53 22.32 -2.21
N GLY A 3 -25.18 22.26 -3.37
CA GLY A 3 -24.67 21.57 -4.56
C GLY A 3 -24.81 20.04 -4.60
N GLN A 4 -25.27 19.39 -3.52
CA GLN A 4 -25.37 17.92 -3.44
C GLN A 4 -26.81 17.40 -3.43
N ARG A 5 -27.03 16.23 -4.04
CA ARG A 5 -28.30 15.48 -4.03
C ARG A 5 -28.30 14.55 -2.81
N ILE A 6 -29.29 14.70 -1.94
CA ILE A 6 -29.39 13.99 -0.66
C ILE A 6 -30.78 13.37 -0.55
N GLU A 7 -30.86 12.12 -0.11
CA GLU A 7 -32.13 11.45 0.24
C GLU A 7 -32.45 11.69 1.72
N LEU A 8 -33.47 12.51 2.00
CA LEU A 8 -33.81 12.91 3.37
C LEU A 8 -34.13 11.73 4.31
N GLY A 9 -34.56 10.60 3.74
CA GLY A 9 -34.87 9.38 4.49
C GLY A 9 -33.65 8.75 5.17
N GLU A 10 -32.44 8.95 4.63
CA GLU A 10 -31.21 8.43 5.25
C GLU A 10 -30.94 9.13 6.59
N ILE A 11 -31.16 10.45 6.62
CA ILE A 11 -31.04 11.28 7.83
C ILE A 11 -32.11 10.87 8.85
N GLU A 12 -33.35 10.62 8.40
CA GLU A 12 -34.44 10.13 9.26
C GLU A 12 -34.06 8.81 9.95
N VAL A 13 -33.47 7.86 9.21
CA VAL A 13 -33.05 6.55 9.75
C VAL A 13 -31.93 6.71 10.78
N VAL A 14 -30.94 7.56 10.50
CA VAL A 14 -29.82 7.82 11.43
C VAL A 14 -30.35 8.42 12.73
N ILE A 15 -31.23 9.43 12.65
CA ILE A 15 -31.82 10.07 13.83
C ILE A 15 -32.62 9.08 14.67
N MET A 16 -33.41 8.21 14.04
CA MET A 16 -34.20 7.20 14.75
C MET A 16 -33.35 6.13 15.46
N ARG A 17 -32.09 5.91 15.06
CA ARG A 17 -31.18 4.94 15.71
C ARG A 17 -30.53 5.46 16.99
N PHE A 18 -30.52 6.78 17.22
CA PHE A 18 -29.83 7.36 18.38
C PHE A 18 -30.46 7.00 19.72
N SER A 19 -31.77 6.76 19.77
CA SER A 19 -32.45 6.39 20.99
C SER A 19 -33.76 5.65 20.70
N SER A 20 -34.04 4.59 21.47
CA SER A 20 -35.31 3.88 21.48
C SER A 20 -36.51 4.71 21.98
N GLU A 21 -36.23 5.91 22.50
CA GLU A 21 -37.22 6.90 22.92
C GLU A 21 -37.75 7.75 21.75
N ILE A 22 -37.05 7.77 20.62
CA ILE A 22 -37.50 8.41 19.38
C ILE A 22 -38.43 7.44 18.65
N THR A 23 -39.65 7.86 18.38
CA THR A 23 -40.69 7.00 17.78
C THR A 23 -40.90 7.25 16.30
N ASN A 24 -40.70 8.48 15.85
CA ASN A 24 -40.74 8.86 14.44
C ASN A 24 -39.85 10.07 14.22
N CYS A 25 -39.24 10.15 13.04
CA CYS A 25 -38.52 11.33 12.57
C CYS A 25 -38.90 11.62 11.12
N VAL A 26 -39.09 12.91 10.80
CA VAL A 26 -39.28 13.36 9.42
C VAL A 26 -38.40 14.58 9.18
N VAL A 27 -37.61 14.54 8.11
CA VAL A 27 -36.72 15.63 7.72
C VAL A 27 -37.31 16.34 6.51
N VAL A 28 -37.39 17.67 6.57
CA VAL A 28 -37.96 18.51 5.51
C VAL A 28 -36.99 19.64 5.17
N LYS A 29 -36.89 19.94 3.88
CA LYS A 29 -36.14 21.09 3.37
C LYS A 29 -37.01 22.34 3.38
N TYR A 30 -36.48 23.44 3.92
CA TYR A 30 -37.07 24.78 3.87
C TYR A 30 -36.09 25.77 3.25
N ASP A 31 -36.62 26.77 2.54
CA ASP A 31 -35.82 27.86 1.99
C ASP A 31 -36.05 29.13 2.82
N HIS A 32 -34.98 29.70 3.41
CA HIS A 32 -35.04 30.92 4.23
C HIS A 32 -33.81 31.80 3.94
N ASN A 33 -34.00 33.10 3.71
CA ASN A 33 -32.91 34.05 3.34
C ASN A 33 -32.01 33.58 2.19
N ASN A 34 -32.58 32.98 1.14
CA ASN A 34 -31.86 32.38 0.01
C ASN A 34 -30.91 31.22 0.38
N LEU A 35 -31.05 30.63 1.57
CA LEU A 35 -30.35 29.44 2.00
C LEU A 35 -31.33 28.28 2.19
N GLU A 36 -30.91 27.09 1.77
CA GLU A 36 -31.65 25.84 2.01
C GLU A 36 -31.31 25.30 3.40
N HIS A 37 -32.31 25.11 4.26
CA HIS A 37 -32.18 24.58 5.60
C HIS A 37 -32.88 23.24 5.74
N LEU A 38 -32.20 22.28 6.38
CA LEU A 38 -32.82 21.01 6.79
C LEU A 38 -33.43 21.16 8.17
N VAL A 39 -34.68 20.73 8.34
CA VAL A 39 -35.40 20.76 9.61
C VAL A 39 -35.89 19.35 9.94
N ALA A 40 -35.47 18.81 11.09
CA ALA A 40 -35.89 17.50 11.58
C ALA A 40 -37.02 17.66 12.59
N TYR A 41 -38.17 17.08 12.28
CA TYR A 41 -39.28 16.90 13.22
C TYR A 41 -39.11 15.57 13.91
N VAL A 42 -39.10 15.56 15.24
CA VAL A 42 -38.80 14.36 16.03
C VAL A 42 -39.91 14.15 17.05
N GLN A 43 -40.49 12.96 17.06
CA GLN A 43 -41.50 12.54 18.04
C GLN A 43 -40.85 11.62 19.06
N THR A 44 -40.86 12.01 20.34
CA THR A 44 -40.24 11.25 21.44
C THR A 44 -41.26 10.83 22.49
N LYS A 45 -41.02 9.71 23.19
CA LYS A 45 -41.88 9.25 24.30
C LYS A 45 -41.71 10.08 25.57
N ILE A 46 -40.54 10.70 25.73
CA ILE A 46 -40.16 11.56 26.86
C ILE A 46 -39.63 12.89 26.35
N HIS A 47 -39.54 13.88 27.24
CA HIS A 47 -38.89 15.15 26.91
C HIS A 47 -37.41 14.90 26.60
N PHE A 48 -37.01 15.10 25.35
CA PHE A 48 -35.67 14.82 24.86
C PHE A 48 -34.85 16.11 24.77
N ASN A 49 -33.55 16.08 25.06
CA ASN A 49 -32.71 17.25 24.86
C ASN A 49 -32.25 17.30 23.40
N VAL A 50 -32.72 18.32 22.68
CA VAL A 50 -32.40 18.55 21.26
C VAL A 50 -30.90 18.69 21.01
N ASN A 51 -30.13 19.24 21.95
CA ASN A 51 -28.68 19.42 21.76
C ASN A 51 -27.96 18.08 21.67
N ILE A 52 -28.43 17.05 22.40
CA ILE A 52 -27.85 15.70 22.32
C ILE A 52 -28.07 15.09 20.92
N LEU A 53 -29.26 15.29 20.32
CA LEU A 53 -29.53 14.83 18.95
C LEU A 53 -28.62 15.52 17.94
N ARG A 54 -28.38 16.82 18.13
CA ARG A 54 -27.48 17.59 17.26
C ARG A 54 -26.05 17.09 17.37
N ASP A 55 -25.51 16.96 18.58
CA ASP A 55 -24.14 16.50 18.79
C ASP A 55 -23.93 15.10 18.19
N GLN A 56 -24.90 14.21 18.36
CA GLN A 56 -24.88 12.87 17.76
C GLN A 56 -25.00 12.90 16.23
N CYS A 57 -25.81 13.80 15.67
CA CYS A 57 -25.85 14.01 14.22
C CYS A 57 -24.51 14.53 13.70
N THR A 58 -23.90 15.52 14.35
CA THR A 58 -22.62 16.10 13.93
C THR A 58 -21.49 15.06 13.96
N ASN A 59 -21.55 14.10 14.89
CA ASN A 59 -20.57 13.03 14.98
C ASN A 59 -20.78 11.88 13.98
N GLN A 60 -21.96 11.73 13.37
CA GLN A 60 -22.28 10.60 12.48
C GLN A 60 -22.68 11.00 11.05
N LEU A 61 -22.96 12.28 10.81
CA LEU A 61 -23.39 12.81 9.54
C LEU A 61 -22.46 13.95 9.11
N PRO A 62 -22.13 14.06 7.81
CA PRO A 62 -21.47 15.23 7.29
C PRO A 62 -22.23 16.52 7.64
N LEU A 63 -21.52 17.62 7.90
CA LEU A 63 -22.11 18.87 8.41
C LEU A 63 -23.28 19.41 7.55
N TYR A 64 -23.30 19.13 6.25
CA TYR A 64 -24.38 19.53 5.34
C TYR A 64 -25.64 18.65 5.42
N MET A 65 -25.54 17.43 5.99
CA MET A 65 -26.66 16.53 6.27
C MET A 65 -27.25 16.74 7.67
N VAL A 66 -26.53 17.41 8.57
CA VAL A 66 -27.01 17.72 9.92
C VAL A 66 -28.16 18.72 9.84
N PRO A 67 -29.36 18.40 10.35
CA PRO A 67 -30.49 19.34 10.40
C PRO A 67 -30.12 20.62 11.16
N SER A 68 -30.41 21.77 10.56
CA SER A 68 -30.18 23.09 11.16
C SER A 68 -31.09 23.33 12.38
N LEU A 69 -32.29 22.75 12.38
CA LEU A 69 -33.25 22.82 13.47
C LEU A 69 -33.84 21.43 13.75
N PHE A 70 -34.04 21.14 15.03
CA PHE A 70 -34.80 19.98 15.49
C PHE A 70 -36.02 20.49 16.25
N ILE A 71 -37.19 20.01 15.85
CA ILE A 71 -38.48 20.40 16.43
C ILE A 71 -39.10 19.16 17.05
N LEU A 72 -39.25 19.17 18.37
CA LEU A 72 -39.99 18.12 19.07
C LEU A 72 -41.49 18.32 18.81
N ILE A 73 -42.16 17.28 18.34
CA ILE A 73 -43.60 17.27 18.10
C ILE A 73 -44.26 16.12 18.85
N ASP A 74 -45.36 16.41 19.54
CA ASP A 74 -46.09 15.39 20.30
C ASP A 74 -46.77 14.37 19.38
N GLN A 75 -47.26 14.82 18.22
CA GLN A 75 -47.93 13.98 17.23
C GLN A 75 -47.78 14.52 15.80
N PHE A 76 -47.42 13.64 14.87
CA PHE A 76 -47.36 14.00 13.45
C PHE A 76 -48.76 14.20 12.84
N PRO A 77 -48.98 15.27 12.04
CA PRO A 77 -50.20 15.41 11.26
C PRO A 77 -50.26 14.30 10.22
N LEU A 78 -51.41 13.64 10.10
CA LEU A 78 -51.64 12.56 9.14
C LEU A 78 -52.58 13.03 8.04
N ASN A 79 -52.32 12.60 6.80
CA ASN A 79 -53.23 12.80 5.68
C ASN A 79 -54.42 11.81 5.76
N PRO A 80 -55.46 11.96 4.90
CA PRO A 80 -56.63 11.07 4.91
C PRO A 80 -56.33 9.58 4.70
N ASN A 81 -55.12 9.22 4.23
CA ASN A 81 -54.66 7.85 4.02
C ASN A 81 -53.81 7.31 5.19
N GLY A 82 -53.71 8.04 6.30
CA GLY A 82 -52.96 7.63 7.50
C GLY A 82 -51.43 7.75 7.38
N LYS A 83 -50.91 8.41 6.33
CA LYS A 83 -49.47 8.72 6.19
C LYS A 83 -49.17 10.11 6.73
N ILE A 84 -47.93 10.35 7.18
CA ILE A 84 -47.49 11.67 7.67
C ILE A 84 -47.66 12.72 6.56
N ASP A 85 -48.36 13.80 6.88
CA ASP A 85 -48.57 14.95 6.01
C ASP A 85 -47.46 15.99 6.21
N ARG A 86 -46.41 15.88 5.38
CA ARG A 86 -45.26 16.80 5.40
C ARG A 86 -45.65 18.26 5.15
N LYS A 87 -46.80 18.55 4.52
CA LYS A 87 -47.24 19.93 4.24
C LYS A 87 -47.99 20.57 5.41
N ALA A 88 -48.49 19.76 6.34
CA ALA A 88 -49.21 20.20 7.51
C ALA A 88 -48.33 20.33 8.77
N LEU A 89 -47.01 20.11 8.63
CA LEU A 89 -46.05 20.26 9.72
C LEU A 89 -45.97 21.73 10.19
N PRO A 90 -45.79 21.97 11.50
CA PRO A 90 -45.69 23.32 12.04
C PRO A 90 -44.49 24.04 11.43
N LEU A 91 -44.68 25.31 11.04
CA LEU A 91 -43.61 26.10 10.43
C LEU A 91 -42.47 26.32 11.45
N PRO A 92 -41.21 26.08 11.05
CA PRO A 92 -40.05 26.26 11.92
C PRO A 92 -39.82 27.74 12.23
N ASP A 93 -39.52 28.05 13.49
CA ASP A 93 -39.07 29.38 13.90
C ASP A 93 -37.57 29.52 13.65
N PHE A 94 -37.22 30.12 12.50
CA PHE A 94 -35.83 30.33 12.11
C PHE A 94 -35.10 31.37 12.97
N SER A 95 -35.79 32.14 13.84
CA SER A 95 -35.11 33.00 14.82
C SER A 95 -34.34 32.21 15.88
N LEU A 96 -34.64 30.92 16.04
CA LEU A 96 -33.90 30.00 16.90
C LEU A 96 -32.53 29.59 16.33
N LEU A 97 -32.27 29.82 15.04
CA LEU A 97 -30.94 29.61 14.45
C LEU A 97 -29.90 30.56 15.07
N SER A 98 -30.30 31.77 15.46
CA SER A 98 -29.43 32.75 16.14
C SER A 98 -29.15 32.44 17.62
N LEU A 99 -29.88 31.49 18.23
CA LEU A 99 -29.81 31.20 19.66
C LEU A 99 -29.21 29.83 19.99
N ASN A 100 -29.09 28.92 19.02
CA ASN A 100 -28.77 27.50 19.27
C ASN A 100 -27.56 26.97 18.46
N VAL A 101 -26.51 27.78 18.30
CA VAL A 101 -25.21 27.31 17.78
C VAL A 101 -24.19 27.43 18.91
N THR A 102 -23.88 26.30 19.54
CA THR A 102 -22.76 26.14 20.48
C THR A 102 -21.46 25.74 19.79
N ASP A 103 -21.34 25.99 18.48
CA ASP A 103 -20.08 26.41 17.88
C ASP A 103 -20.22 27.91 17.67
N ILE A 104 -19.57 28.71 18.51
CA ILE A 104 -19.53 30.15 18.27
C ILE A 104 -18.88 30.32 16.88
N VAL A 105 -19.68 30.64 15.86
CA VAL A 105 -19.15 31.00 14.55
C VAL A 105 -18.47 32.34 14.73
N GLU A 106 -17.22 32.29 15.16
CA GLU A 106 -16.39 33.47 15.29
C GLU A 106 -16.04 33.95 13.89
N HIS A 107 -16.51 35.15 13.58
CA HIS A 107 -16.29 35.81 12.31
C HIS A 107 -14.98 36.59 12.34
N PRO A 108 -14.31 36.77 11.18
CA PRO A 108 -13.07 37.54 11.13
C PRO A 108 -13.27 38.99 11.60
N HIS A 109 -12.57 39.36 12.66
CA HIS A 109 -12.63 40.66 13.33
C HIS A 109 -11.53 41.61 12.85
N THR A 110 -10.34 41.11 12.53
CA THR A 110 -9.22 41.92 12.02
C THR A 110 -9.20 41.96 10.50
N LYS A 111 -8.55 42.99 9.92
CA LYS A 111 -8.38 43.10 8.47
C LYS A 111 -7.61 41.91 7.89
N ILE A 112 -6.61 41.42 8.61
CA ILE A 112 -5.81 40.24 8.20
C ILE A 112 -6.67 38.98 8.26
N GLN A 113 -7.47 38.78 9.32
CA GLN A 113 -8.40 37.65 9.40
C GLN A 113 -9.39 37.64 8.22
N GLN A 114 -9.89 38.80 7.79
CA GLN A 114 -10.78 38.91 6.61
C GLN A 114 -10.07 38.55 5.31
N GLN A 115 -8.83 39.01 5.14
CA GLN A 115 -8.00 38.69 3.97
C GLN A 115 -7.66 37.19 3.90
N VAL A 116 -7.21 36.62 5.03
CA VAL A 116 -6.93 35.18 5.15
C VAL A 116 -8.18 34.36 4.84
N SER A 117 -9.33 34.72 5.42
CA SER A 117 -10.62 34.06 5.18
C SER A 117 -11.02 34.08 3.70
N SER A 118 -10.82 35.21 3.02
CA SER A 118 -11.11 35.35 1.59
C SER A 118 -10.22 34.45 0.74
N ILE A 119 -8.93 34.36 1.07
CA ILE A 119 -8.00 33.49 0.37
C ILE A 119 -8.38 32.02 0.57
N TRP A 120 -8.73 31.62 1.79
CA TRP A 120 -9.23 30.27 2.07
C TRP A 120 -10.46 29.93 1.24
N CYS A 121 -11.42 30.83 1.12
CA CYS A 121 -12.61 30.60 0.30
C CYS A 121 -12.26 30.36 -1.18
N GLN A 122 -11.25 31.08 -1.70
CA GLN A 122 -10.79 30.91 -3.08
C GLN A 122 -10.06 29.58 -3.28
N VAL A 123 -9.12 29.25 -2.38
CA VAL A 123 -8.28 28.04 -2.49
C VAL A 123 -9.08 26.76 -2.24
N LEU A 124 -9.98 26.77 -1.26
CA LEU A 124 -10.84 25.63 -0.90
C LEU A 124 -12.17 25.63 -1.68
N HIS A 125 -12.41 26.62 -2.54
CA HIS A 125 -13.67 26.81 -3.27
C HIS A 125 -14.93 26.81 -2.37
N LEU A 126 -14.85 27.50 -1.22
CA LEU A 126 -15.96 27.60 -0.26
C LEU A 126 -16.95 28.71 -0.67
N GLU A 127 -18.24 28.42 -0.58
CA GLU A 127 -19.32 29.39 -0.87
C GLU A 127 -19.45 30.49 0.21
N SER A 128 -18.92 30.24 1.41
CA SER A 128 -19.01 31.16 2.55
C SER A 128 -17.76 31.10 3.44
N ILE A 129 -17.45 32.22 4.09
CA ILE A 129 -16.33 32.31 5.05
C ILE A 129 -16.54 31.33 6.21
N PRO A 130 -15.62 30.38 6.44
CA PRO A 130 -15.70 29.48 7.59
C PRO A 130 -15.39 30.22 8.89
N SER A 131 -15.73 29.62 10.04
CA SER A 131 -15.35 30.17 11.34
C SER A 131 -13.83 30.30 11.46
N ILE A 132 -13.33 31.36 12.10
CA ILE A 132 -11.89 31.61 12.20
C ILE A 132 -11.11 30.53 12.96
N ASN A 133 -11.80 29.75 13.81
CA ASN A 133 -11.21 28.64 14.56
C ASN A 133 -11.27 27.30 13.82
N MET A 134 -11.82 27.30 12.59
CA MET A 134 -11.95 26.08 11.80
C MET A 134 -10.59 25.67 11.22
N ASN A 135 -10.26 24.39 11.35
CA ASN A 135 -9.02 23.82 10.83
C ASN A 135 -9.09 23.65 9.29
N PHE A 136 -8.01 24.00 8.59
CA PHE A 136 -7.86 23.92 7.13
C PHE A 136 -8.13 22.52 6.59
N PHE A 137 -7.58 21.50 7.24
CA PHE A 137 -7.73 20.11 6.82
C PHE A 137 -9.15 19.60 7.06
N LYS A 138 -9.85 20.11 8.09
CA LYS A 138 -11.27 19.82 8.32
C LYS A 138 -12.18 20.38 7.23
N LEU A 139 -11.74 21.43 6.53
CA LEU A 139 -12.45 22.02 5.39
C LEU A 139 -12.12 21.34 4.05
N GLY A 140 -11.36 20.24 4.05
CA GLY A 140 -10.95 19.52 2.83
C GLY A 140 -9.62 19.99 2.24
N GLY A 141 -8.84 20.77 2.99
CA GLY A 141 -7.47 21.12 2.62
C GLY A 141 -6.56 19.90 2.49
N ASN A 142 -5.66 19.91 1.52
CA ASN A 142 -4.65 18.88 1.30
C ASN A 142 -3.28 19.51 0.98
N SER A 143 -2.22 18.70 0.81
CA SER A 143 -0.87 19.20 0.57
C SER A 143 -0.74 20.10 -0.67
N LEU A 144 -1.48 19.81 -1.75
CA LEU A 144 -1.50 20.65 -2.95
C LEU A 144 -2.21 21.98 -2.71
N LEU A 145 -3.35 21.95 -2.03
CA LEU A 145 -4.09 23.16 -1.64
C LEU A 145 -3.31 24.01 -0.64
N LEU A 146 -2.47 23.39 0.20
CA LEU A 146 -1.57 24.09 1.11
C LEU A 146 -0.46 24.84 0.34
N ILE A 147 0.06 24.26 -0.74
CA ILE A 147 1.00 24.96 -1.65
C ILE A 147 0.31 26.14 -2.33
N LYS A 148 -0.92 25.95 -2.85
CA LYS A 148 -1.71 27.05 -3.43
C LYS A 148 -2.01 28.15 -2.39
N LEU A 149 -2.31 27.77 -1.15
CA LEU A 149 -2.53 28.69 -0.04
C LEU A 149 -1.26 29.48 0.28
N HIS A 150 -0.13 28.80 0.36
CA HIS A 150 1.19 29.40 0.58
C HIS A 150 1.49 30.47 -0.48
N HIS A 151 1.28 30.16 -1.75
CA HIS A 151 1.47 31.12 -2.84
C HIS A 151 0.53 32.32 -2.75
N ALA A 152 -0.75 32.08 -2.48
CA ALA A 152 -1.73 33.15 -2.31
C ALA A 152 -1.35 34.10 -1.16
N TYR A 153 -0.78 33.57 -0.07
CA TYR A 153 -0.28 34.39 1.04
C TYR A 153 0.96 35.19 0.65
N GLN A 154 1.93 34.58 -0.03
CA GLN A 154 3.13 35.28 -0.51
C GLN A 154 2.74 36.47 -1.41
N MET A 155 1.78 36.27 -2.32
CA MET A 155 1.29 37.31 -3.24
C MET A 155 0.51 38.43 -2.53
N HIS A 156 -0.31 38.09 -1.53
CA HIS A 156 -1.20 39.07 -0.89
C HIS A 156 -0.59 39.82 0.30
N PHE A 157 0.20 39.15 1.13
CA PHE A 157 0.73 39.73 2.38
C PHE A 157 2.16 40.22 2.26
N ASN A 158 2.86 39.85 1.18
CA ASN A 158 4.24 40.23 0.94
C ASN A 158 5.17 39.82 2.11
N GLN A 159 4.88 38.68 2.74
CA GLN A 159 5.57 38.10 3.90
C GLN A 159 5.95 36.63 3.63
N SER A 160 7.05 36.14 4.22
CA SER A 160 7.43 34.72 4.14
C SER A 160 6.81 33.91 5.29
N ILE A 161 5.71 33.23 5.02
CA ILE A 161 5.24 32.11 5.82
C ILE A 161 5.81 30.83 5.19
N THR A 162 6.25 29.83 5.95
CA THR A 162 6.66 28.55 5.34
C THR A 162 5.47 27.59 5.22
N ILE A 163 5.56 26.59 4.34
CA ILE A 163 4.55 25.51 4.26
C ILE A 163 4.45 24.76 5.61
N SER A 164 5.57 24.60 6.32
CA SER A 164 5.59 23.99 7.65
C SER A 164 4.79 24.81 8.65
N ASP A 165 4.90 26.14 8.61
CA ASP A 165 4.13 27.04 9.47
C ASP A 165 2.64 26.98 9.14
N LEU A 166 2.26 26.95 7.86
CA LEU A 166 0.86 26.81 7.44
C LEU A 166 0.24 25.48 7.91
N PHE A 167 1.04 24.42 7.91
CA PHE A 167 0.58 23.13 8.40
C PHE A 167 0.46 23.14 9.94
N ARG A 168 1.43 23.76 10.64
CA ARG A 168 1.45 23.85 12.10
C ARG A 168 0.33 24.74 12.66
N HIS A 169 0.02 25.82 11.97
CA HIS A 169 -0.96 26.84 12.36
C HIS A 169 -2.27 26.69 11.57
N ALA A 170 -2.86 25.50 11.61
CA ALA A 170 -3.89 25.07 10.67
C ALA A 170 -5.26 25.79 10.79
N THR A 171 -5.41 26.91 11.50
CA THR A 171 -6.66 27.70 11.58
C THR A 171 -6.49 29.10 11.00
N ILE A 172 -7.61 29.75 10.64
CA ILE A 172 -7.57 31.14 10.14
C ILE A 172 -7.04 32.09 11.21
N ILE A 173 -7.41 31.90 12.48
CA ILE A 173 -6.92 32.73 13.58
C ILE A 173 -5.42 32.55 13.79
N ASP A 174 -4.90 31.32 13.74
CA ASP A 174 -3.47 31.07 13.91
C ASP A 174 -2.66 31.64 12.74
N HIS A 175 -3.12 31.47 11.50
CA HIS A 175 -2.49 32.09 10.34
C HIS A 175 -2.50 33.61 10.40
N ALA A 176 -3.64 34.21 10.75
CA ALA A 176 -3.75 35.66 10.86
C ALA A 176 -2.81 36.20 11.94
N GLN A 177 -2.75 35.53 13.09
CA GLN A 177 -1.85 35.89 14.19
C GLN A 177 -0.38 35.73 13.79
N PHE A 178 -0.02 34.65 13.10
CA PHE A 178 1.35 34.44 12.61
C PHE A 178 1.79 35.56 11.67
N LEU A 179 0.93 35.95 10.71
CA LEU A 179 1.18 37.05 9.77
C LEU A 179 1.23 38.42 10.46
N GLU A 180 0.47 38.60 11.55
CA GLU A 180 0.51 39.81 12.39
C GLU A 180 1.83 39.89 13.18
N ASP A 181 2.30 38.78 13.75
CA ASP A 181 3.48 38.71 14.61
C ASP A 181 4.81 38.69 13.82
N HIS A 182 4.83 38.14 12.59
CA HIS A 182 6.05 37.92 11.82
C HIS A 182 6.09 38.77 10.53
N GLN A 183 6.64 39.98 10.63
CA GLN A 183 7.02 40.79 9.45
C GLN A 183 8.34 40.31 8.85
N ILE A 184 8.37 39.09 8.30
CA ILE A 184 9.54 38.61 7.57
C ILE A 184 9.43 39.06 6.11
N THR A 185 10.47 39.74 5.62
CA THR A 185 10.53 40.25 4.24
C THR A 185 10.67 39.09 3.27
N ILE A 186 9.89 39.08 2.18
CA ILE A 186 9.98 38.07 1.11
C ILE A 186 11.44 37.86 0.65
N GLU A 187 11.82 36.59 0.49
CA GLU A 187 12.97 36.21 -0.33
C GLU A 187 12.86 36.87 -1.71
N ARG A 188 13.89 37.61 -2.14
CA ARG A 188 13.97 38.23 -3.48
C ARG A 188 13.34 37.35 -4.57
N GLN A 189 12.52 37.96 -5.42
CA GLN A 189 12.13 37.34 -6.69
C GLN A 189 13.39 36.90 -7.42
N TRP A 190 13.37 35.68 -7.95
CA TRP A 190 14.47 35.22 -8.77
C TRP A 190 14.52 36.05 -10.05
N GLU A 191 15.71 36.50 -10.41
CA GLU A 191 15.94 37.20 -11.67
C GLU A 191 16.07 36.16 -12.77
N SER A 192 15.44 36.42 -13.93
CA SER A 192 15.71 35.64 -15.14
C SER A 192 17.08 36.02 -15.68
N PHE A 193 17.89 35.02 -16.02
CA PHE A 193 19.22 35.24 -16.56
C PHE A 193 19.21 35.48 -18.08
N HIS A 194 18.09 35.23 -18.75
CA HIS A 194 17.94 35.32 -20.21
C HIS A 194 19.02 34.55 -20.98
N ILE A 195 19.37 33.36 -20.48
CA ILE A 195 20.37 32.49 -21.08
C ILE A 195 19.71 31.33 -21.84
N THR A 196 20.47 30.71 -22.74
CA THR A 196 20.07 29.53 -23.49
C THR A 196 20.90 28.29 -23.16
N GLN A 197 21.95 28.42 -22.34
CA GLN A 197 22.79 27.31 -21.93
C GLN A 197 23.19 27.46 -20.46
N GLY A 198 23.18 26.35 -19.72
CA GLY A 198 23.47 26.35 -18.30
C GLY A 198 23.44 24.94 -17.72
N PRO A 199 23.64 24.81 -16.40
CA PRO A 199 23.61 23.52 -15.74
C PRO A 199 22.23 22.86 -15.82
N ALA A 200 22.19 21.54 -16.01
CA ALA A 200 20.97 20.76 -15.79
C ALA A 200 20.60 20.78 -14.29
N SER A 201 19.30 20.69 -13.99
CA SER A 201 18.83 20.53 -12.60
C SER A 201 19.27 19.19 -12.02
N PHE A 202 19.18 19.05 -10.70
CA PHE A 202 19.48 17.77 -10.06
C PHE A 202 18.52 16.66 -10.53
N ALA A 203 17.23 16.97 -10.69
CA ALA A 203 16.23 16.03 -11.19
C ALA A 203 16.52 15.60 -12.64
N GLN A 204 16.88 16.54 -13.53
CA GLN A 204 17.28 16.22 -14.90
C GLN A 204 18.52 15.33 -14.94
N THR A 205 19.53 15.66 -14.12
CA THR A 205 20.77 14.89 -14.02
C THR A 205 20.51 13.45 -13.60
N ARG A 206 19.68 13.26 -12.56
CA ARG A 206 19.27 11.94 -12.11
C ARG A 206 18.57 11.15 -13.20
N LEU A 207 17.53 11.71 -13.81
CA LEU A 207 16.71 11.00 -14.81
C LEU A 207 17.55 10.60 -16.03
N PHE A 208 18.43 11.50 -16.49
CA PHE A 208 19.37 11.21 -17.57
C PHE A 208 20.32 10.05 -17.23
N LEU A 209 20.85 10.01 -16.01
CA LEU A 209 21.75 8.94 -15.57
C LEU A 209 21.01 7.61 -15.36
N ASP A 210 19.86 7.62 -14.69
CA ASP A 210 19.03 6.44 -14.43
C ASP A 210 18.63 5.76 -15.75
N GLU A 211 18.23 6.55 -16.74
CA GLU A 211 17.88 6.06 -18.08
C GLU A 211 19.10 5.43 -18.77
N ARG A 212 20.25 6.12 -18.81
CA ARG A 212 21.47 5.59 -19.46
C ARG A 212 22.00 4.31 -18.81
N VAL A 213 21.90 4.18 -17.48
CA VAL A 213 22.30 2.96 -16.78
C VAL A 213 21.41 1.77 -17.17
N ARG A 214 20.09 1.98 -17.25
CA ARG A 214 19.13 0.91 -17.62
C ARG A 214 19.28 0.47 -19.07
N PHE A 215 19.52 1.39 -20.00
CA PHE A 215 19.69 1.06 -21.43
C PHE A 215 21.09 0.63 -21.82
N GLY A 216 22.11 1.04 -21.06
CA GLY A 216 23.50 0.65 -21.34
C GLY A 216 23.82 -0.81 -20.98
N VAL A 217 22.97 -1.48 -20.20
CA VAL A 217 23.29 -2.79 -19.58
C VAL A 217 22.27 -3.88 -19.92
N ALA A 218 20.98 -3.58 -20.11
CA ALA A 218 19.96 -4.58 -20.40
C ALA A 218 19.36 -4.39 -21.81
N SER A 219 19.49 -5.40 -22.67
CA SER A 219 18.98 -5.38 -24.05
C SER A 219 17.44 -5.32 -24.16
N ASP A 220 16.74 -5.63 -23.07
CA ASP A 220 15.27 -5.76 -23.02
C ASP A 220 14.59 -4.65 -22.17
N SER A 221 15.30 -3.55 -21.89
CA SER A 221 14.77 -2.43 -21.08
C SER A 221 13.66 -1.65 -21.79
N VAL A 222 12.69 -1.14 -21.03
CA VAL A 222 11.59 -0.28 -21.54
C VAL A 222 11.73 1.16 -21.06
N ALA A 223 11.16 2.09 -21.83
CA ALA A 223 11.22 3.53 -21.58
C ALA A 223 10.52 3.94 -20.27
N THR A 224 11.23 3.87 -19.14
CA THR A 224 10.63 3.96 -17.80
C THR A 224 10.18 5.39 -17.42
N TYR A 225 10.69 6.41 -18.12
CA TYR A 225 10.49 7.83 -17.80
C TYR A 225 9.69 8.59 -18.86
N HIS A 226 8.85 7.91 -19.62
CA HIS A 226 7.86 8.58 -20.46
C HIS A 226 6.57 8.85 -19.67
N ILE A 227 5.88 9.92 -20.02
CA ILE A 227 4.60 10.34 -19.45
C ILE A 227 3.59 10.40 -20.60
N PRO A 228 2.93 9.27 -20.93
CA PRO A 228 1.89 9.24 -21.94
C PRO A 228 0.58 9.77 -21.37
N LEU A 229 0.00 10.75 -22.06
CA LEU A 229 -1.29 11.35 -21.78
C LEU A 229 -2.23 11.01 -22.95
N VAL A 230 -3.14 10.05 -22.73
CA VAL A 230 -4.04 9.53 -23.78
C VAL A 230 -5.47 10.02 -23.53
N TYR A 231 -6.05 10.70 -24.52
CA TYR A 231 -7.38 11.29 -24.42
C TYR A 231 -8.24 10.95 -25.64
N GLU A 232 -9.50 10.60 -25.40
CA GLU A 232 -10.54 10.40 -26.41
C GLU A 232 -11.36 11.67 -26.61
N ILE A 233 -11.79 11.91 -27.85
CA ILE A 233 -12.65 13.02 -28.23
C ILE A 233 -14.07 12.49 -28.40
N THR A 234 -14.99 12.89 -27.54
CA THR A 234 -16.38 12.40 -27.52
C THR A 234 -17.32 13.26 -28.36
N HIS A 235 -16.96 14.52 -28.61
CA HIS A 235 -17.81 15.50 -29.29
C HIS A 235 -17.02 16.37 -30.28
N ASN A 236 -17.49 16.39 -31.53
CA ASN A 236 -16.94 17.17 -32.65
C ASN A 236 -15.51 16.78 -33.07
N SER A 237 -15.07 17.29 -34.22
CA SER A 237 -13.74 17.04 -34.77
C SER A 237 -12.72 18.06 -34.28
N VAL A 238 -11.55 17.60 -33.84
CA VAL A 238 -10.39 18.48 -33.57
C VAL A 238 -9.67 18.81 -34.88
N SER A 239 -9.41 20.10 -35.13
CA SER A 239 -8.58 20.52 -36.25
C SER A 239 -7.11 20.25 -35.91
N LEU A 240 -6.50 19.29 -36.61
CA LEU A 240 -5.08 18.94 -36.42
C LEU A 240 -4.15 20.13 -36.68
N GLU A 241 -4.45 20.97 -37.67
CA GLU A 241 -3.65 22.17 -37.96
C GLU A 241 -3.71 23.19 -36.81
N ARG A 242 -4.89 23.40 -36.22
CA ARG A 242 -5.06 24.27 -35.06
C ARG A 242 -4.41 23.68 -33.81
N LEU A 243 -4.52 22.36 -33.63
CA LEU A 243 -3.87 21.64 -32.53
C LEU A 243 -2.35 21.73 -32.64
N GLN A 244 -1.78 21.51 -33.83
CA GLN A 244 -0.34 21.60 -34.06
C GLN A 244 0.18 23.01 -33.79
N ARG A 245 -0.55 24.06 -34.20
CA ARG A 245 -0.21 25.45 -33.87
C ARG A 245 -0.32 25.75 -32.38
N ALA A 246 -1.34 25.24 -31.71
CA ALA A 246 -1.50 25.40 -30.27
C ALA A 246 -0.35 24.75 -29.50
N VAL A 247 -0.01 23.50 -29.81
CA VAL A 247 1.13 22.79 -29.20
C VAL A 247 2.45 23.49 -29.51
N ALA A 248 2.65 23.98 -30.73
CA ALA A 248 3.85 24.77 -31.08
C ALA A 248 3.96 26.06 -30.24
N ALA A 249 2.86 26.74 -29.94
CA ALA A 249 2.86 27.90 -29.06
C ALA A 249 3.24 27.54 -27.61
N ILE A 250 2.84 26.36 -27.12
CA ILE A 250 3.24 25.85 -25.79
C ILE A 250 4.74 25.56 -25.75
N VAL A 251 5.28 24.87 -26.77
CA VAL A 251 6.72 24.58 -26.88
C VAL A 251 7.56 25.85 -26.99
N GLU A 252 7.03 26.90 -27.63
CA GLU A 252 7.70 28.20 -27.68
C GLU A 252 7.70 28.89 -26.30
N LYS A 253 6.55 28.89 -25.61
CA LYS A 253 6.39 29.47 -24.26
C LYS A 253 7.26 28.75 -23.23
N HIS A 254 7.24 27.43 -23.22
CA HIS A 254 7.95 26.60 -22.24
C HIS A 254 9.21 26.02 -22.84
N LYS A 255 10.30 26.78 -22.71
CA LYS A 255 11.60 26.47 -23.32
C LYS A 255 12.13 25.07 -22.98
N VAL A 256 11.77 24.50 -21.82
CA VAL A 256 12.18 23.14 -21.41
C VAL A 256 11.75 22.07 -22.42
N LEU A 257 10.65 22.26 -23.14
CA LEU A 257 10.13 21.30 -24.13
C LEU A 257 10.95 21.27 -25.44
N ARG A 258 11.92 22.16 -25.58
CA ARG A 258 12.90 22.25 -26.68
C ARG A 258 14.34 22.31 -26.16
N THR A 259 14.56 21.81 -24.94
CA THR A 259 15.87 21.76 -24.31
C THR A 259 16.51 20.39 -24.52
N ARG A 260 17.78 20.39 -24.94
CA ARG A 260 18.62 19.19 -24.99
C ARG A 260 19.52 19.08 -23.77
N LEU A 261 19.83 17.86 -23.38
CA LEU A 261 20.74 17.53 -22.28
C LEU A 261 22.05 16.98 -22.84
N ILE A 262 23.16 17.63 -22.51
CA ILE A 262 24.50 17.29 -23.01
C ILE A 262 25.44 17.09 -21.82
N PHE A 263 26.14 15.97 -21.79
CA PHE A 263 27.17 15.74 -20.80
C PHE A 263 28.45 16.49 -21.19
N ASP A 264 28.88 17.46 -20.39
CA ASP A 264 30.14 18.16 -20.59
C ASP A 264 31.27 17.37 -19.93
N GLU A 265 32.04 16.64 -20.73
CA GLU A 265 33.17 15.83 -20.26
C GLU A 265 34.25 16.65 -19.53
N LYS A 266 34.40 17.95 -19.84
CA LYS A 266 35.42 18.80 -19.20
C LYS A 266 34.97 19.29 -17.83
N ALA A 267 33.69 19.64 -17.70
CA ALA A 267 33.11 20.05 -16.43
C ALA A 267 32.76 18.86 -15.53
N GLY A 268 32.58 17.66 -16.12
CA GLY A 268 32.08 16.48 -15.40
C GLY A 268 30.62 16.61 -14.99
N GLU A 269 29.86 17.51 -15.64
CA GLU A 269 28.48 17.83 -15.28
C GLU A 269 27.55 17.78 -16.49
N LEU A 270 26.29 17.47 -16.25
CA LEU A 270 25.24 17.56 -17.25
C LEU A 270 24.83 19.03 -17.45
N GLN A 271 24.82 19.47 -18.70
CA GLN A 271 24.38 20.79 -19.13
C GLN A 271 23.06 20.67 -19.89
N GLN A 272 22.29 21.74 -19.86
CA GLN A 272 21.08 21.90 -20.65
C GLN A 272 21.26 23.06 -21.63
N GLU A 273 20.73 22.89 -22.84
CA GLU A 273 20.79 23.90 -23.90
C GLU A 273 19.42 24.03 -24.56
N VAL A 274 18.86 25.24 -24.53
CA VAL A 274 17.59 25.60 -25.16
C VAL A 274 17.82 25.81 -26.65
N MET A 275 17.11 25.06 -27.48
CA MET A 275 17.17 25.22 -28.93
C MET A 275 16.33 26.41 -29.39
N ASP A 276 16.76 27.15 -30.41
CA ASP A 276 16.03 28.32 -30.94
C ASP A 276 14.61 27.97 -31.40
N ALA A 277 14.44 26.82 -32.06
CA ALA A 277 13.16 26.30 -32.50
C ALA A 277 13.21 24.78 -32.68
N ILE A 278 12.07 24.11 -32.49
CA ILE A 278 11.90 22.69 -32.80
C ILE A 278 10.61 22.51 -33.61
N SER A 279 10.62 21.62 -34.60
CA SER A 279 9.43 21.31 -35.38
C SER A 279 8.46 20.46 -34.56
N VAL A 280 7.26 20.98 -34.32
CA VAL A 280 6.16 20.21 -33.76
C VAL A 280 5.36 19.60 -34.90
N GLU A 281 5.34 18.27 -34.96
CA GLU A 281 4.55 17.49 -35.91
C GLU A 281 3.58 16.58 -35.14
N ILE A 282 2.34 16.51 -35.60
CA ILE A 282 1.34 15.57 -35.07
C ILE A 282 1.19 14.42 -36.06
N ILE A 283 1.59 13.23 -35.65
CA ILE A 283 1.53 12.04 -36.51
C ILE A 283 0.11 11.49 -36.50
N LEU A 284 -0.60 11.58 -37.63
CA LEU A 284 -1.94 11.02 -37.79
C LEU A 284 -1.88 9.57 -38.29
N THR A 285 -2.38 8.63 -37.47
CA THR A 285 -2.50 7.21 -37.85
C THR A 285 -3.97 6.80 -37.98
N ARG A 286 -4.29 6.07 -39.05
CA ARG A 286 -5.64 5.53 -39.29
C ARG A 286 -5.69 4.07 -38.88
N VAL A 287 -6.74 3.69 -38.15
CA VAL A 287 -6.94 2.33 -37.65
C VAL A 287 -8.33 1.80 -38.00
N GLU A 288 -8.40 0.51 -38.29
CA GLU A 288 -9.66 -0.14 -38.72
C GLU A 288 -10.41 -0.80 -37.56
N SER A 289 -9.72 -1.09 -36.45
CA SER A 289 -10.31 -1.77 -35.28
C SER A 289 -9.80 -1.20 -33.95
N GLU A 290 -10.57 -1.41 -32.88
CA GLU A 290 -10.13 -1.10 -31.50
C GLU A 290 -8.84 -1.83 -31.12
N ARG A 291 -8.64 -3.03 -31.64
CA ARG A 291 -7.40 -3.79 -31.42
C ARG A 291 -6.20 -3.08 -32.02
N ASP A 292 -6.38 -2.35 -33.12
CA ASP A 292 -5.29 -1.60 -33.76
C ASP A 292 -5.04 -0.26 -33.06
N VAL A 293 -6.06 0.39 -32.50
CA VAL A 293 -5.88 1.50 -31.54
C VAL A 293 -4.97 1.04 -30.41
N GLN A 294 -5.33 -0.07 -29.77
CA GLN A 294 -4.55 -0.67 -28.70
C GLN A 294 -3.12 -0.93 -29.16
N LYS A 295 -2.90 -1.65 -30.25
CA LYS A 295 -1.55 -1.92 -30.76
C LYS A 295 -0.73 -0.64 -30.91
N ILE A 296 -1.28 0.44 -31.44
CA ILE A 296 -0.56 1.73 -31.57
C ILE A 296 -0.22 2.32 -30.20
N LEU A 297 -1.14 2.28 -29.25
CA LEU A 297 -0.87 2.72 -27.87
C LEU A 297 0.22 1.87 -27.20
N TYR A 298 0.35 0.59 -27.58
CA TYR A 298 1.40 -0.34 -27.14
C TYR A 298 2.66 -0.33 -28.03
N ASP A 299 2.62 0.34 -29.19
CA ASP A 299 3.66 0.22 -30.21
C ASP A 299 4.92 1.01 -29.83
N GLU A 300 6.06 0.50 -30.27
CA GLU A 300 7.35 1.15 -30.07
C GLU A 300 7.35 2.55 -30.69
N GLU A 301 6.77 2.78 -31.87
CA GLU A 301 6.87 4.09 -32.52
C GLU A 301 6.11 5.22 -31.80
N THR A 302 5.08 4.91 -31.02
CA THR A 302 4.19 5.90 -30.39
C THR A 302 4.56 6.18 -28.93
N ASN A 303 4.57 5.14 -28.08
CA ASN A 303 4.76 5.32 -26.64
C ASN A 303 6.11 4.80 -26.12
N SER A 304 6.65 3.72 -26.69
CA SER A 304 7.80 3.02 -26.08
C SER A 304 9.17 3.39 -26.66
N ARG A 305 9.24 4.09 -27.81
CA ARG A 305 10.49 4.53 -28.43
C ARG A 305 11.14 5.62 -27.59
N LEU A 306 12.38 5.37 -27.17
CA LEU A 306 13.14 6.29 -26.34
C LEU A 306 13.28 7.68 -26.94
N PHE A 307 13.25 8.68 -26.07
CA PHE A 307 13.60 10.05 -26.40
C PHE A 307 15.12 10.20 -26.49
N ASP A 308 15.60 10.85 -27.56
CA ASP A 308 16.98 11.28 -27.61
C ASP A 308 17.10 12.66 -26.95
N LEU A 309 17.40 12.63 -25.65
CA LEU A 309 17.56 13.84 -24.84
C LEU A 309 18.71 14.73 -25.35
N SER A 310 19.69 14.17 -26.07
CA SER A 310 20.81 14.93 -26.62
C SER A 310 20.44 15.74 -27.88
N GLU A 311 19.35 15.36 -28.55
CA GLU A 311 18.79 16.09 -29.70
C GLU A 311 17.67 17.06 -29.32
N GLY A 312 17.31 17.17 -28.03
CA GLY A 312 16.25 18.07 -27.55
C GLY A 312 14.84 17.57 -27.85
N LYS A 313 14.70 16.30 -28.23
CA LYS A 313 13.40 15.66 -28.44
C LYS A 313 12.90 15.15 -27.10
N VAL A 314 12.08 15.92 -26.41
CA VAL A 314 11.48 15.57 -25.11
C VAL A 314 9.95 15.49 -25.14
N PHE A 315 9.36 15.66 -26.33
CA PHE A 315 7.92 15.68 -26.55
C PHE A 315 7.55 15.09 -27.91
N ARG A 316 6.43 14.36 -27.98
CA ARG A 316 5.79 13.86 -29.21
C ARG A 316 4.27 13.92 -29.08
N CYS A 317 3.60 14.05 -30.22
CA CYS A 317 2.13 14.03 -30.29
C CYS A 317 1.66 13.13 -31.43
N HIS A 318 0.75 12.21 -31.12
CA HIS A 318 0.10 11.33 -32.09
C HIS A 318 -1.41 11.55 -32.05
N ALA A 319 -2.02 11.49 -33.22
CA ALA A 319 -3.46 11.50 -33.39
C ALA A 319 -3.89 10.18 -34.04
N ILE A 320 -4.91 9.52 -33.49
CA ILE A 320 -5.43 8.26 -34.01
C ILE A 320 -6.86 8.50 -34.51
N ARG A 321 -7.17 7.98 -35.69
CA ARG A 321 -8.51 8.01 -36.31
C ARG A 321 -9.02 6.61 -36.58
N ARG A 322 -10.20 6.27 -36.06
CA ARG A 322 -10.95 5.04 -36.31
C ARG A 322 -11.65 5.12 -37.68
N SER A 323 -11.61 4.04 -38.43
CA SER A 323 -12.15 3.96 -39.80
C SER A 323 -13.68 3.79 -39.88
N THR A 324 -14.42 3.98 -38.78
CA THR A 324 -15.82 3.53 -38.67
C THR A 324 -16.89 4.54 -39.11
N ASN A 325 -16.55 5.76 -39.54
CA ASN A 325 -17.55 6.72 -40.01
C ASN A 325 -17.68 6.76 -41.53
N ILE A 326 -18.86 6.33 -41.99
CA ILE A 326 -19.44 6.52 -43.32
C ILE A 326 -19.73 8.01 -43.47
N ASP A 327 -18.76 8.77 -43.99
CA ASP A 327 -18.90 9.99 -44.81
C ASP A 327 -17.51 10.61 -44.96
N ASP A 328 -16.86 10.33 -46.08
CA ASP A 328 -15.49 10.78 -46.44
C ASP A 328 -15.36 12.31 -46.64
N ASP A 329 -16.43 13.09 -46.43
CA ASP A 329 -16.50 14.53 -46.72
C ASP A 329 -16.38 15.47 -45.50
N VAL A 330 -16.17 14.95 -44.28
CA VAL A 330 -15.87 15.81 -43.11
C VAL A 330 -14.35 16.00 -42.99
N LEU A 331 -13.90 17.25 -43.10
CA LEU A 331 -12.50 17.66 -42.85
C LEU A 331 -12.04 17.22 -41.44
N PHE A 332 -11.34 16.09 -41.40
CA PHE A 332 -10.43 15.60 -40.35
C PHE A 332 -10.94 15.55 -38.88
N PRO A 333 -11.73 14.54 -38.45
CA PRO A 333 -11.78 14.15 -37.04
C PRO A 333 -10.65 13.15 -36.72
N CYS A 334 -9.80 13.45 -35.74
CA CYS A 334 -9.13 12.41 -34.94
C CYS A 334 -10.03 12.04 -33.76
N ASP A 335 -9.96 10.79 -33.30
CA ASP A 335 -10.79 10.27 -32.20
C ASP A 335 -10.00 10.17 -30.90
N ILE A 336 -8.68 9.98 -31.00
CA ILE A 336 -7.79 9.84 -29.84
C ILE A 336 -6.54 10.70 -30.06
N LEU A 337 -6.10 11.38 -29.00
CA LEU A 337 -4.88 12.15 -28.91
C LEU A 337 -3.95 11.51 -27.89
N VAL A 338 -2.68 11.38 -28.26
CA VAL A 338 -1.61 10.90 -27.39
C VAL A 338 -0.56 12.00 -27.31
N PHE A 339 -0.38 12.58 -26.13
CA PHE A 339 0.75 13.46 -25.84
C PHE A 339 1.75 12.69 -25.00
N ASN A 340 2.99 12.56 -25.48
CA ASN A 340 4.01 11.82 -24.76
C ASN A 340 5.18 12.75 -24.45
N PHE A 341 5.55 12.82 -23.17
CA PHE A 341 6.62 13.66 -22.66
C PHE A 341 7.71 12.83 -22.01
N HIS A 342 8.95 13.28 -22.09
CA HIS A 342 10.00 12.75 -21.23
C HIS A 342 9.95 13.40 -19.85
N HIS A 343 10.06 12.61 -18.78
CA HIS A 343 9.96 13.08 -17.39
C HIS A 343 11.05 14.10 -17.02
N ALA A 344 12.17 14.14 -17.76
CA ALA A 344 13.22 15.16 -17.58
C ALA A 344 12.80 16.59 -17.99
N ALA A 345 11.64 16.75 -18.64
CA ALA A 345 11.09 18.05 -19.02
C ALA A 345 9.67 18.28 -18.48
N PHE A 346 9.07 17.28 -17.84
CA PHE A 346 7.65 17.28 -17.51
C PHE A 346 7.39 16.47 -16.24
N ASP A 347 6.51 16.96 -15.36
CA ASP A 347 6.09 16.29 -14.13
C ASP A 347 4.57 16.34 -13.94
N GLY A 348 4.03 15.70 -12.90
CA GLY A 348 2.58 15.63 -12.67
C GLY A 348 1.91 17.01 -12.57
N ALA A 349 2.56 17.98 -11.93
CA ALA A 349 2.05 19.35 -11.86
C ALA A 349 2.06 20.08 -13.22
N SER A 350 2.90 19.65 -14.16
CA SER A 350 2.95 20.18 -15.52
C SER A 350 1.72 19.80 -16.36
N ILE A 351 0.97 18.75 -15.98
CA ILE A 351 -0.24 18.31 -16.70
C ILE A 351 -1.30 19.42 -16.73
N ASP A 352 -1.63 19.99 -15.57
CA ASP A 352 -2.63 21.04 -15.46
C ASP A 352 -2.21 22.30 -16.23
N ILE A 353 -0.93 22.67 -16.16
CA ILE A 353 -0.36 23.83 -16.88
C ILE A 353 -0.45 23.61 -18.39
N PHE A 354 -0.08 22.41 -18.86
CA PHE A 354 -0.14 22.05 -20.27
C PHE A 354 -1.56 22.16 -20.83
N PHE A 355 -2.55 21.59 -20.14
CA PHE A 355 -3.93 21.62 -20.62
C PHE A 355 -4.59 22.98 -20.51
N HIS A 356 -4.26 23.78 -19.49
CA HIS A 356 -4.65 25.18 -19.41
C HIS A 356 -4.15 25.97 -20.62
N ASP A 357 -2.85 25.85 -20.91
CA ASP A 357 -2.24 26.54 -22.05
C ASP A 357 -2.74 26.01 -23.39
N LEU A 358 -3.02 24.71 -23.50
CA LEU A 358 -3.60 24.08 -24.69
C LEU A 358 -5.00 24.61 -24.97
N GLN A 359 -5.86 24.69 -23.95
CA GLN A 359 -7.19 25.28 -24.08
C GLN A 359 -7.10 26.74 -24.54
N GLN A 360 -6.22 27.54 -23.93
CA GLN A 360 -6.06 28.95 -24.27
C GLN A 360 -5.54 29.13 -25.71
N ALA A 361 -4.48 28.41 -26.09
CA ALA A 361 -3.87 28.50 -27.41
C ALA A 361 -4.80 27.99 -28.50
N TYR A 362 -5.48 26.86 -28.25
CA TYR A 362 -6.42 26.30 -29.20
C TYR A 362 -7.61 27.25 -29.38
N SER A 363 -8.36 27.60 -28.32
CA SER A 363 -9.58 28.42 -28.42
C SER A 363 -9.38 29.82 -28.99
N THR A 364 -8.23 30.46 -28.75
CA THR A 364 -7.99 31.84 -29.19
C THR A 364 -7.19 31.97 -30.48
N ASP A 365 -6.45 30.92 -30.87
CA ASP A 365 -5.49 30.95 -31.98
C ASP A 365 -4.48 32.12 -31.87
N ARG A 366 -4.12 32.49 -30.63
CA ARG A 366 -3.20 33.59 -30.30
C ARG A 366 -1.95 33.08 -29.59
N PRO A 367 -0.82 33.83 -29.66
CA PRO A 367 0.37 33.52 -28.88
C PRO A 367 0.05 33.55 -27.38
N LEU A 368 0.63 32.60 -26.63
CA LEU A 368 0.56 32.60 -25.18
C LEU A 368 1.50 33.67 -24.59
N SER A 369 1.17 34.17 -23.39
CA SER A 369 2.04 35.09 -22.65
C SER A 369 3.32 34.37 -22.19
N SER A 370 4.45 35.06 -22.25
CA SER A 370 5.74 34.55 -21.75
C SER A 370 5.71 34.30 -20.24
N CYS A 371 6.45 33.27 -19.81
CA CYS A 371 6.69 33.03 -18.39
C CYS A 371 7.63 34.09 -17.80
N ALA A 372 7.52 34.34 -16.48
CA ALA A 372 8.41 35.27 -15.78
C ALA A 372 9.83 34.72 -15.63
N LEU A 373 9.95 33.39 -15.50
CA LEU A 373 11.19 32.63 -15.44
C LEU A 373 11.12 31.49 -16.45
N ASP A 374 12.29 31.09 -16.96
CA ASP A 374 12.45 29.84 -17.68
C ASP A 374 12.94 28.73 -16.74
N TYR A 375 12.73 27.46 -17.09
CA TYR A 375 13.19 26.33 -16.27
C TYR A 375 14.72 26.33 -16.04
N ILE A 376 15.49 26.86 -16.99
CA ILE A 376 16.96 27.01 -16.85
C ILE A 376 17.35 28.02 -15.77
N ASP A 377 16.51 29.03 -15.51
CA ASP A 377 16.75 29.97 -14.43
C ASP A 377 16.61 29.23 -13.08
N TYR A 378 15.61 28.34 -12.98
CA TYR A 378 15.43 27.49 -11.80
C TYR A 378 16.64 26.59 -11.52
N SER A 379 17.20 25.93 -12.53
CA SER A 379 18.34 25.02 -12.32
C SER A 379 19.61 25.74 -11.87
N ILE A 380 19.78 27.01 -12.23
CA ILE A 380 20.90 27.82 -11.76
C ILE A 380 20.71 28.19 -10.30
N HIS A 381 19.54 28.75 -9.97
CA HIS A 381 19.25 29.10 -8.58
C HIS A 381 19.29 27.87 -7.67
N GLU A 382 18.82 26.70 -8.15
CA GLU A 382 18.91 25.43 -7.43
C GLU A 382 20.35 25.09 -7.02
N LYS A 383 21.32 25.32 -7.91
CA LYS A 383 22.75 25.05 -7.64
C LYS A 383 23.40 26.05 -6.69
N ASP A 384 22.87 27.27 -6.57
CA ASP A 384 23.39 28.30 -5.68
C ASP A 384 22.87 28.16 -4.23
N ILE A 385 21.85 27.32 -3.99
CA ILE A 385 21.32 27.08 -2.65
C ILE A 385 22.33 26.33 -1.79
N ASN A 386 22.66 26.88 -0.62
CA ASN A 386 23.48 26.18 0.37
C ASN A 386 22.69 25.04 1.02
N MET A 387 23.14 23.81 0.79
CA MET A 387 22.50 22.58 1.29
C MET A 387 23.23 21.92 2.47
N ASP A 388 24.21 22.57 3.10
CA ASP A 388 25.01 21.96 4.18
C ASP A 388 24.17 21.55 5.40
N GLU A 389 23.19 22.37 5.77
CA GLU A 389 22.26 22.05 6.85
C GLU A 389 21.40 20.83 6.51
N ALA A 390 20.85 20.78 5.28
CA ALA A 390 20.07 19.64 4.80
C ALA A 390 20.91 18.35 4.79
N LYS A 391 22.15 18.41 4.30
CA LYS A 391 23.09 17.27 4.33
C LYS A 391 23.35 16.78 5.75
N THR A 392 23.53 17.71 6.69
CA THR A 392 23.74 17.38 8.11
C THR A 392 22.50 16.75 8.73
N PHE A 393 21.31 17.30 8.45
CA PHE A 393 20.03 16.75 8.89
C PHE A 393 19.85 15.32 8.38
N TRP A 394 19.97 15.09 7.07
CA TRP A 394 19.76 13.77 6.46
C TRP A 394 20.78 12.74 6.97
N LYS A 395 22.04 13.15 7.15
CA LYS A 395 23.07 12.29 7.75
C LYS A 395 22.70 11.83 9.15
N HIS A 396 22.11 12.70 9.97
CA HIS A 396 21.67 12.36 11.31
C HIS A 396 20.36 11.55 11.30
N HIS A 397 19.37 11.98 10.52
CA HIS A 397 18.04 11.38 10.45
C HIS A 397 18.08 9.91 9.97
N LEU A 398 18.96 9.64 9.01
CA LEU A 398 19.16 8.30 8.44
C LEU A 398 20.35 7.56 9.06
N ASN A 399 20.93 8.10 10.15
CA ASN A 399 22.03 7.44 10.84
C ASN A 399 21.59 6.07 11.37
N ASP A 400 22.46 5.07 11.28
CA ASP A 400 22.19 3.70 11.73
C ASP A 400 21.00 3.01 11.02
N PHE A 401 20.44 3.57 9.94
CA PHE A 401 19.52 2.81 9.11
C PHE A 401 20.29 1.68 8.45
N SER A 402 19.87 0.44 8.72
CA SER A 402 20.65 -0.75 8.43
C SER A 402 20.61 -1.21 6.97
N ASN A 403 20.09 -0.39 6.05
CA ASN A 403 19.90 -0.71 4.62
C ASN A 403 19.38 -2.12 4.37
N GLN A 404 18.50 -2.59 5.26
CA GLN A 404 17.97 -3.92 5.10
C GLN A 404 17.09 -3.91 3.87
N HIS A 405 17.49 -4.71 2.87
CA HIS A 405 16.61 -5.08 1.76
C HIS A 405 15.29 -5.56 2.37
N LEU A 406 14.17 -5.02 1.89
CA LEU A 406 12.88 -5.50 2.33
C LEU A 406 12.73 -6.94 1.87
N THR A 407 12.23 -7.78 2.78
CA THR A 407 11.97 -9.19 2.52
C THR A 407 10.57 -9.38 1.96
N ILE A 408 10.24 -8.60 0.92
CA ILE A 408 8.96 -8.71 0.20
C ILE A 408 8.93 -10.12 -0.44
N PRO A 409 7.78 -10.83 -0.41
CA PRO A 409 7.68 -12.16 -1.01
C PRO A 409 7.65 -12.05 -2.54
N TYR A 410 8.81 -11.86 -3.17
CA TYR A 410 8.96 -11.83 -4.63
C TYR A 410 8.65 -13.20 -5.26
N ASP A 411 8.20 -13.22 -6.51
CA ASP A 411 8.06 -14.46 -7.31
C ASP A 411 9.40 -14.92 -7.90
N HIS A 412 10.29 -13.95 -8.17
CA HIS A 412 11.63 -14.18 -8.70
C HIS A 412 12.68 -13.50 -7.83
N SER A 413 13.88 -14.08 -7.74
CA SER A 413 14.89 -13.55 -6.83
C SER A 413 15.39 -12.18 -7.32
N PRO A 414 15.44 -11.16 -6.45
CA PRO A 414 16.08 -9.88 -6.76
C PRO A 414 17.54 -10.01 -7.21
N THR A 415 18.21 -11.11 -6.86
CA THR A 415 19.61 -11.39 -7.23
C THR A 415 19.78 -11.90 -8.66
N ASP A 416 18.71 -12.31 -9.33
CA ASP A 416 18.79 -12.90 -10.67
C ASP A 416 19.10 -11.85 -11.74
N LYS A 417 18.86 -10.57 -11.44
CA LYS A 417 19.19 -9.43 -12.31
C LYS A 417 19.86 -8.31 -11.53
N ASN A 418 21.06 -7.93 -11.96
CA ASN A 418 21.78 -6.78 -11.38
C ASN A 418 21.06 -5.43 -11.60
N ILE A 419 20.19 -5.34 -12.63
CA ILE A 419 19.39 -4.14 -12.98
C ILE A 419 18.03 -4.61 -13.50
N LEU A 420 16.95 -4.01 -12.99
CA LEU A 420 15.58 -4.26 -13.45
C LEU A 420 15.35 -3.65 -14.85
N SER A 421 14.60 -4.36 -15.70
CA SER A 421 14.22 -3.96 -17.06
C SER A 421 13.32 -2.72 -17.12
N GLY A 422 12.71 -2.34 -15.99
CA GLY A 422 11.74 -1.26 -15.91
C GLY A 422 10.33 -1.65 -16.36
N ARG A 423 10.10 -2.91 -16.78
CA ARG A 423 8.75 -3.43 -17.01
C ARG A 423 8.03 -3.60 -15.68
N GLY A 424 6.79 -3.17 -15.63
CA GLY A 424 5.94 -3.28 -14.46
C GLY A 424 4.60 -3.91 -14.77
N THR A 425 3.82 -4.15 -13.73
CA THR A 425 2.39 -4.44 -13.78
C THR A 425 1.68 -3.53 -12.79
N THR A 426 0.71 -2.74 -13.28
CA THR A 426 -0.16 -1.90 -12.43
C THR A 426 -1.55 -2.53 -12.33
N ILE A 427 -2.00 -2.78 -11.10
CA ILE A 427 -3.37 -3.16 -10.79
C ILE A 427 -4.03 -2.01 -10.04
N THR A 428 -5.30 -1.73 -10.34
CA THR A 428 -6.07 -0.68 -9.68
C THR A 428 -7.34 -1.25 -9.05
N ILE A 429 -7.74 -0.66 -7.91
CA ILE A 429 -9.01 -0.93 -7.25
C ILE A 429 -9.69 0.39 -6.93
N GLN A 430 -11.01 0.44 -7.10
CA GLN A 430 -11.81 1.57 -6.66
C GLN A 430 -12.35 1.27 -5.26
N LEU A 431 -12.05 2.13 -4.29
CA LEU A 431 -12.54 1.96 -2.92
C LEU A 431 -14.05 2.18 -2.84
N SER A 432 -14.71 1.46 -1.94
CA SER A 432 -16.14 1.65 -1.67
C SER A 432 -16.42 3.05 -1.09
N ALA A 433 -17.59 3.62 -1.40
CA ALA A 433 -17.97 4.93 -0.88
C ALA A 433 -17.96 4.98 0.66
N GLU A 434 -18.40 3.89 1.31
CA GLU A 434 -18.39 3.74 2.77
C GLU A 434 -16.96 3.81 3.34
N LEU A 435 -16.01 3.11 2.73
CA LEU A 435 -14.61 3.14 3.17
C LEU A 435 -14.01 4.54 2.98
N VAL A 436 -14.28 5.18 1.84
CA VAL A 436 -13.79 6.54 1.57
C VAL A 436 -14.35 7.54 2.59
N ASP A 437 -15.64 7.47 2.92
CA ASP A 437 -16.23 8.35 3.93
C ASP A 437 -15.59 8.12 5.31
N HIS A 438 -15.38 6.86 5.73
CA HIS A 438 -14.67 6.58 6.98
C HIS A 438 -13.23 7.10 6.98
N MET A 439 -12.50 6.97 5.87
CA MET A 439 -11.15 7.53 5.73
C MET A 439 -11.17 9.06 5.88
N LEU A 440 -12.11 9.74 5.21
CA LEU A 440 -12.23 11.19 5.27
C LEU A 440 -12.60 11.67 6.68
N ILE A 441 -13.48 10.97 7.39
CA ILE A 441 -13.79 11.24 8.80
C ILE A 441 -12.52 11.11 9.66
N LEU A 442 -11.77 10.02 9.51
CA LEU A 442 -10.55 9.78 10.28
C LEU A 442 -9.48 10.87 10.06
N ILE A 443 -9.31 11.28 8.80
CA ILE A 443 -8.41 12.36 8.38
C ILE A 443 -8.83 13.67 9.08
N GLN A 444 -10.13 13.97 9.11
CA GLN A 444 -10.66 15.18 9.74
C GLN A 444 -10.53 15.16 11.27
N GLU A 445 -10.84 14.03 11.92
CA GLU A 445 -10.77 13.87 13.38
C GLU A 445 -9.35 14.04 13.92
N HIS A 446 -8.36 13.52 13.20
CA HIS A 446 -6.96 13.52 13.61
C HIS A 446 -6.10 14.58 12.92
N GLU A 447 -6.74 15.50 12.17
CA GLU A 447 -6.07 16.60 11.46
C GLU A 447 -4.90 16.09 10.60
N ALA A 448 -5.12 14.99 9.89
CA ALA A 448 -4.16 14.36 9.00
C ALA A 448 -4.46 14.73 7.54
N THR A 449 -3.67 14.22 6.61
CA THR A 449 -3.92 14.30 5.17
C THR A 449 -4.11 12.90 4.58
N LEU A 450 -4.69 12.83 3.38
CA LEU A 450 -4.82 11.55 2.65
C LEU A 450 -3.45 10.88 2.41
N SER A 451 -2.42 11.67 2.15
CA SER A 451 -1.04 11.18 2.02
C SER A 451 -0.52 10.55 3.30
N GLN A 452 -0.77 11.17 4.46
CA GLN A 452 -0.37 10.61 5.75
C GLN A 452 -1.10 9.30 6.05
N LEU A 453 -2.44 9.27 5.88
CA LEU A 453 -3.22 8.05 6.10
C LEU A 453 -2.74 6.92 5.17
N GLY A 454 -2.64 7.18 3.86
CA GLY A 454 -2.22 6.18 2.89
C GLY A 454 -0.80 5.68 3.12
N LEU A 455 0.15 6.58 3.45
CA LEU A 455 1.52 6.22 3.77
C LEU A 455 1.59 5.38 5.05
N THR A 456 0.83 5.71 6.09
CA THR A 456 0.72 4.90 7.32
C THR A 456 0.16 3.50 7.02
N THR A 457 -0.85 3.41 6.16
CA THR A 457 -1.40 2.12 5.69
C THR A 457 -0.32 1.33 4.96
N PHE A 458 0.45 1.97 4.08
CA PHE A 458 1.52 1.29 3.34
C PHE A 458 2.68 0.84 4.22
N TYR A 459 3.09 1.63 5.21
CA TYR A 459 4.04 1.19 6.25
C TYR A 459 3.52 -0.02 7.02
N THR A 460 2.25 0.01 7.42
CA THR A 460 1.62 -1.11 8.14
C THR A 460 1.56 -2.35 7.25
N PHE A 461 1.24 -2.18 5.97
CA PHE A 461 1.25 -3.24 4.97
C PHE A 461 2.63 -3.88 4.82
N LEU A 462 3.67 -3.07 4.58
CA LEU A 462 5.05 -3.55 4.46
C LEU A 462 5.54 -4.21 5.74
N PHE A 463 5.18 -3.67 6.91
CA PHE A 463 5.47 -4.29 8.21
C PHE A 463 4.82 -5.68 8.34
N LYS A 464 3.54 -5.81 7.98
CA LYS A 464 2.82 -7.08 8.03
C LYS A 464 3.33 -8.08 7.00
N LEU A 465 3.80 -7.60 5.85
CA LEU A 465 4.32 -8.43 4.77
C LEU A 465 5.74 -8.96 5.07
N THR A 466 6.62 -8.10 5.59
CA THR A 466 8.06 -8.39 5.78
C THR A 466 8.44 -8.73 7.22
N GLN A 467 7.56 -8.42 8.18
CA GLN A 467 7.85 -8.45 9.62
C GLN A 467 9.05 -7.57 10.03
N GLN A 468 9.45 -6.59 9.21
CA GLN A 468 10.51 -5.62 9.52
C GLN A 468 9.90 -4.36 10.15
N THR A 469 10.51 -3.86 11.24
CA THR A 469 10.00 -2.69 11.98
C THR A 469 10.71 -1.39 11.59
N ASP A 470 11.95 -1.44 11.13
CA ASP A 470 12.70 -0.27 10.67
C ASP A 470 12.55 -0.19 9.15
N LEU A 471 11.59 0.63 8.69
CA LEU A 471 11.20 0.72 7.29
C LEU A 471 11.54 2.10 6.73
N CYS A 472 12.01 2.15 5.49
CA CYS A 472 12.19 3.40 4.76
C CYS A 472 11.44 3.35 3.43
N VAL A 473 10.46 4.24 3.28
CA VAL A 473 9.61 4.35 2.09
C VAL A 473 9.90 5.67 1.41
N LEU A 474 10.03 5.63 0.09
CA LEU A 474 10.17 6.84 -0.72
C LEU A 474 8.81 7.50 -0.90
N THR A 475 8.77 8.83 -0.83
CA THR A 475 7.63 9.62 -1.28
C THR A 475 8.08 10.72 -2.23
N VAL A 476 7.12 11.37 -2.89
CA VAL A 476 7.38 12.45 -3.84
C VAL A 476 6.93 13.78 -3.27
N SER A 477 7.76 14.80 -3.45
CA SER A 477 7.39 16.20 -3.21
C SER A 477 7.41 16.94 -4.53
N ALA A 478 6.36 17.74 -4.79
CA ALA A 478 6.26 18.56 -6.00
C ALA A 478 7.37 19.63 -6.09
N ASN A 479 7.97 20.03 -4.95
CA ASN A 479 9.07 21.00 -4.88
C ASN A 479 8.81 22.36 -5.56
N ARG A 480 7.55 22.73 -5.76
CA ARG A 480 7.11 24.04 -6.29
C ARG A 480 6.72 24.95 -5.14
N THR A 481 7.70 25.31 -4.31
CA THR A 481 7.46 26.06 -3.07
C THR A 481 7.37 27.57 -3.29
N ARG A 482 7.70 28.05 -4.49
CA ARG A 482 7.69 29.47 -4.85
C ARG A 482 6.64 29.75 -5.93
N ALA A 483 5.95 30.87 -5.78
CA ALA A 483 4.90 31.28 -6.70
C ALA A 483 5.40 31.63 -8.12
N ASP A 484 6.67 32.00 -8.28
CA ASP A 484 7.29 32.25 -9.59
C ASP A 484 7.49 30.95 -10.41
N LEU A 485 7.40 29.77 -9.78
CA LEU A 485 7.52 28.46 -10.43
C LEU A 485 6.17 27.78 -10.75
N GLU A 486 5.05 28.34 -10.29
CA GLU A 486 3.73 27.68 -10.38
C GLU A 486 3.26 27.44 -11.82
N ASN A 487 3.58 28.36 -12.74
CA ASN A 487 3.10 28.33 -14.12
C ASN A 487 4.17 27.88 -15.13
N ILE A 488 5.20 27.16 -14.69
CA ILE A 488 6.32 26.72 -15.53
C ILE A 488 6.22 25.20 -15.75
N ILE A 489 6.25 24.75 -17.00
CA ILE A 489 6.44 23.32 -17.30
C ILE A 489 7.91 22.97 -17.04
N GLY A 490 8.13 21.84 -16.37
CA GLY A 490 9.47 21.38 -16.00
C GLY A 490 9.41 20.21 -15.02
N VAL A 491 10.57 19.67 -14.67
CA VAL A 491 10.68 18.62 -13.64
C VAL A 491 11.16 19.21 -12.32
N PHE A 492 10.25 19.34 -11.37
CA PHE A 492 10.57 19.85 -10.03
C PHE A 492 10.53 18.74 -8.98
N VAL A 493 9.81 17.65 -9.27
CA VAL A 493 9.59 16.55 -8.33
C VAL A 493 10.91 16.05 -7.73
N ASN A 494 10.93 15.97 -6.40
CA ASN A 494 12.03 15.34 -5.68
C ASN A 494 11.53 14.12 -4.91
N THR A 495 12.40 13.14 -4.74
CA THR A 495 12.10 11.91 -3.99
C THR A 495 12.69 12.01 -2.59
N ILE A 496 11.86 11.77 -1.57
CA ILE A 496 12.23 11.91 -0.16
C ILE A 496 12.17 10.55 0.52
N PRO A 497 13.26 10.09 1.17
CA PRO A 497 13.24 8.88 1.98
C PRO A 497 12.68 9.18 3.37
N LEU A 498 11.55 8.57 3.71
CA LEU A 498 10.95 8.66 5.03
C LEU A 498 11.23 7.37 5.79
N ARG A 499 12.03 7.47 6.86
CA ARG A 499 12.34 6.33 7.75
C ARG A 499 11.39 6.33 8.94
N LEU A 500 10.74 5.20 9.18
CA LEU A 500 9.83 5.00 10.30
C LEU A 500 10.17 3.70 11.03
N ILE A 501 10.35 3.79 12.35
CA ILE A 501 10.47 2.63 13.22
C ILE A 501 9.09 2.33 13.79
N ILE A 502 8.52 1.21 13.37
CA ILE A 502 7.17 0.78 13.77
C ILE A 502 7.25 0.05 15.11
N GLU A 503 6.55 0.57 16.10
CA GLU A 503 6.28 -0.15 17.34
C GLU A 503 5.11 -1.12 17.13
N PRO A 504 5.31 -2.45 17.21
CA PRO A 504 4.27 -3.43 16.86
C PRO A 504 2.97 -3.29 17.67
N HIS A 505 3.07 -2.81 18.91
CA HIS A 505 1.94 -2.64 19.81
C HIS A 505 1.30 -1.24 19.75
N SER A 506 1.80 -0.34 18.91
CA SER A 506 1.18 0.96 18.66
C SER A 506 -0.16 0.81 17.94
N THR A 507 -1.04 1.79 18.08
CA THR A 507 -2.29 1.86 17.31
C THR A 507 -2.05 2.52 15.96
N PHE A 508 -2.96 2.31 15.00
CA PHE A 508 -2.89 2.96 13.70
C PHE A 508 -2.87 4.49 13.81
N ILE A 509 -3.64 5.06 14.73
CA ILE A 509 -3.64 6.51 15.00
C ILE A 509 -2.28 7.01 15.50
N SER A 510 -1.65 6.30 16.42
CA SER A 510 -0.30 6.65 16.91
C SER A 510 0.71 6.64 15.76
N LEU A 511 0.62 5.64 14.88
CA LEU A 511 1.53 5.55 13.73
C LEU A 511 1.29 6.68 12.72
N MET A 512 0.02 7.06 12.50
CA MET A 512 -0.34 8.19 11.65
C MET A 512 0.18 9.52 12.20
N GLN A 513 0.18 9.71 13.52
CA GLN A 513 0.81 10.85 14.17
C GLN A 513 2.34 10.84 13.96
N SER A 514 3.00 9.70 14.10
CA SER A 514 4.44 9.59 13.82
C SER A 514 4.77 9.91 12.36
N VAL A 515 3.95 9.47 11.41
CA VAL A 515 4.10 9.81 9.98
C VAL A 515 3.88 11.30 9.73
N LYS A 516 2.90 11.92 10.41
CA LYS A 516 2.66 13.37 10.36
C LYS A 516 3.88 14.15 10.86
N ASP A 517 4.43 13.79 12.02
CA ASP A 517 5.63 14.43 12.58
C ASP A 517 6.86 14.23 11.68
N LEU A 518 7.01 13.02 11.12
CA LEU A 518 8.08 12.69 10.18
C LEU A 518 8.00 13.56 8.90
N ALA A 519 6.81 13.69 8.32
CA ALA A 519 6.60 14.55 7.15
C ALA A 519 6.92 16.03 7.46
N LEU A 520 6.51 16.53 8.63
CA LEU A 520 6.75 17.93 9.01
C LEU A 520 8.21 18.25 9.33
N THR A 521 8.93 17.30 9.94
CA THR A 521 10.35 17.46 10.28
C THR A 521 11.27 17.37 9.06
N THR A 522 10.87 16.61 8.03
CA THR A 522 11.65 16.44 6.79
C THR A 522 11.36 17.51 5.73
N LEU A 523 10.17 18.13 5.76
CA LEU A 523 9.73 19.11 4.77
C LEU A 523 10.72 20.27 4.53
N PRO A 524 11.35 20.90 5.54
CA PRO A 524 12.31 21.99 5.30
C PRO A 524 13.56 21.56 4.52
N TYR A 525 13.87 20.27 4.53
CA TYR A 525 15.06 19.68 3.92
C TYR A 525 14.73 18.85 2.66
N SER A 526 13.49 18.95 2.15
CA SER A 526 13.01 18.19 0.99
C SER A 526 13.64 18.59 -0.33
N ASN A 527 14.39 19.69 -0.38
CA ASN A 527 14.99 20.18 -1.62
C ASN A 527 16.34 19.50 -1.92
N LEU A 528 16.94 18.80 -0.95
CA LEU A 528 18.16 18.05 -1.19
C LEU A 528 17.86 16.83 -2.09
N PRO A 529 18.54 16.66 -3.23
CA PRO A 529 18.30 15.55 -4.13
C PRO A 529 18.53 14.19 -3.46
N PHE A 530 17.72 13.19 -3.82
CA PHE A 530 17.87 11.84 -3.26
C PHE A 530 19.28 11.26 -3.42
N GLN A 531 19.98 11.53 -4.54
CA GLN A 531 21.34 11.03 -4.77
C GLN A 531 22.35 11.65 -3.79
N ASP A 532 22.15 12.91 -3.41
CA ASP A 532 22.97 13.59 -2.41
C ASP A 532 22.66 13.08 -1.01
N ILE A 533 21.39 12.78 -0.72
CA ILE A 533 20.98 12.09 0.52
C ILE A 533 21.66 10.71 0.58
N ALA A 534 21.56 9.91 -0.48
CA ALA A 534 22.13 8.57 -0.55
C ALA A 534 23.65 8.56 -0.48
N SER A 535 24.35 9.53 -1.09
CA SER A 535 25.82 9.63 -1.03
C SER A 535 26.35 10.19 0.28
N THR A 536 25.58 11.03 0.98
CA THR A 536 25.93 11.57 2.30
C THR A 536 25.62 10.59 3.44
N THR A 537 24.69 9.68 3.20
CA THR A 537 24.31 8.59 4.10
C THR A 537 24.92 7.28 3.62
N ASN A 538 24.69 6.18 4.35
CA ASN A 538 25.04 4.87 3.82
C ASN A 538 23.91 4.30 2.94
N ILE A 539 22.78 4.98 2.74
CA ILE A 539 21.56 4.38 2.17
C ILE A 539 21.73 3.93 0.71
N SER A 540 21.40 2.65 0.46
CA SER A 540 21.36 2.06 -0.89
C SER A 540 20.01 2.30 -1.58
N MET A 541 19.84 1.80 -2.80
CA MET A 541 18.58 1.90 -3.54
C MET A 541 17.40 1.37 -2.72
N LEU A 542 16.40 2.22 -2.47
CA LEU A 542 15.17 1.87 -1.77
C LEU A 542 14.15 1.29 -2.75
N GLN A 543 13.34 0.35 -2.27
CA GLN A 543 12.54 -0.56 -3.10
C GLN A 543 11.09 -0.14 -3.28
N THR A 544 10.62 0.73 -2.40
CA THR A 544 9.20 1.02 -2.27
C THR A 544 8.92 2.49 -2.30
N LEU A 545 7.90 2.89 -3.06
CA LEU A 545 7.43 4.25 -3.17
C LEU A 545 5.94 4.34 -2.84
N PHE A 546 5.55 5.40 -2.12
CA PHE A 546 4.18 5.77 -1.91
C PHE A 546 3.92 7.23 -2.29
N ASP A 547 2.85 7.47 -3.02
CA ASP A 547 2.41 8.80 -3.42
C ASP A 547 0.88 8.96 -3.44
N VAL A 548 0.45 10.20 -3.57
CA VAL A 548 -0.95 10.57 -3.71
C VAL A 548 -1.09 11.56 -4.84
N GLU A 549 -1.94 11.23 -5.79
CA GLU A 549 -2.30 12.07 -6.92
C GLU A 549 -3.72 12.61 -6.72
N THR A 550 -3.90 13.90 -7.00
CA THR A 550 -5.23 14.52 -6.96
C THR A 550 -5.69 14.78 -8.38
N ILE A 551 -6.87 14.26 -8.73
CA ILE A 551 -7.49 14.43 -10.04
C ILE A 551 -8.58 15.48 -9.90
N GLN A 552 -8.41 16.64 -10.57
CA GLN A 552 -9.36 17.76 -10.47
C GLN A 552 -10.49 17.70 -11.51
N ASN A 553 -10.23 17.18 -12.71
CA ASN A 553 -11.20 17.09 -13.80
C ASN A 553 -11.04 15.78 -14.57
N ASP A 554 -12.12 15.00 -14.70
CA ASP A 554 -12.17 13.84 -15.60
C ASP A 554 -12.37 14.27 -17.07
N GLU A 555 -12.60 15.55 -17.35
CA GLU A 555 -12.83 16.05 -18.71
C GLU A 555 -12.11 17.38 -18.90
N ILE A 556 -11.43 17.53 -20.04
CA ILE A 556 -10.68 18.73 -20.39
C ILE A 556 -11.34 19.40 -21.58
N ALA A 557 -11.86 20.61 -21.38
CA ALA A 557 -12.44 21.38 -22.46
C ALA A 557 -11.34 22.04 -23.31
N LEU A 558 -11.21 21.64 -24.57
CA LEU A 558 -10.29 22.27 -25.53
C LEU A 558 -10.85 23.61 -26.06
N ASP A 559 -12.18 23.67 -26.20
CA ASP A 559 -12.99 24.85 -26.49
C ASP A 559 -14.42 24.57 -25.98
N SER A 560 -15.32 25.55 -26.07
CA SER A 560 -16.75 25.47 -25.75
C SER A 560 -17.53 24.29 -26.35
N GLN A 561 -16.97 23.59 -27.35
CA GLN A 561 -17.63 22.51 -28.09
C GLN A 561 -16.83 21.20 -28.14
N ILE A 562 -15.60 21.17 -27.61
CA ILE A 562 -14.71 20.00 -27.72
C ILE A 562 -14.25 19.62 -26.32
N LEU A 563 -14.57 18.39 -25.93
CA LEU A 563 -14.18 17.79 -24.66
C LEU A 563 -13.21 16.63 -24.93
N LEU A 564 -12.14 16.60 -24.16
CA LEU A 564 -11.18 15.51 -24.10
C LEU A 564 -11.46 14.70 -22.83
N HIS A 565 -11.62 13.40 -22.98
CA HIS A 565 -11.82 12.48 -21.86
C HIS A 565 -10.60 11.56 -21.76
N PRO A 566 -10.02 11.32 -20.56
CA PRO A 566 -8.98 10.33 -20.37
C PRO A 566 -9.41 8.99 -20.97
N PHE A 567 -8.56 8.42 -21.81
CA PHE A 567 -8.86 7.16 -22.46
C PHE A 567 -8.80 6.02 -21.44
N THR A 568 -9.94 5.42 -21.14
CA THR A 568 -10.05 4.29 -20.20
C THR A 568 -10.18 2.98 -20.97
N SER A 569 -9.09 2.21 -20.99
CA SER A 569 -9.08 0.85 -21.54
C SER A 569 -9.56 -0.14 -20.49
N SER A 570 -10.46 -1.07 -20.84
CA SER A 570 -10.91 -2.16 -19.96
C SER A 570 -9.85 -3.27 -19.78
N ILE A 571 -8.70 -3.14 -20.44
CA ILE A 571 -7.60 -4.10 -20.47
C ILE A 571 -6.36 -3.30 -20.07
N THR A 572 -5.79 -3.60 -18.90
CA THR A 572 -4.45 -3.21 -18.38
C THR A 572 -3.80 -1.93 -18.93
N ASP A 573 -3.40 -1.02 -18.02
CA ASP A 573 -2.67 0.22 -18.33
C ASP A 573 -1.70 0.05 -19.52
N PRO A 574 -1.90 0.78 -20.64
CA PRO A 574 -1.13 0.57 -21.85
C PRO A 574 0.36 0.85 -21.69
N TYR A 575 0.77 1.48 -20.57
CA TYR A 575 2.14 1.82 -20.26
C TYR A 575 2.59 1.25 -18.91
N SER A 576 2.69 -0.07 -18.85
CA SER A 576 3.00 -0.78 -17.61
C SER A 576 4.51 -0.80 -17.31
N VAL A 577 5.02 0.31 -16.75
CA VAL A 577 6.41 0.48 -16.31
C VAL A 577 6.52 0.44 -14.79
N ALA A 578 7.67 -0.01 -14.27
CA ALA A 578 7.99 0.00 -12.85
C ALA A 578 9.33 0.70 -12.59
N LYS A 579 9.28 1.77 -11.80
CA LYS A 579 10.46 2.55 -11.36
C LYS A 579 11.13 1.92 -10.13
N PHE A 580 10.35 1.23 -9.31
CA PHE A 580 10.73 0.60 -8.05
C PHE A 580 10.23 -0.84 -8.02
N ASP A 581 10.66 -1.64 -7.04
CA ASP A 581 10.18 -3.01 -6.88
C ASP A 581 8.66 -3.04 -6.69
N LEU A 582 8.15 -2.21 -5.77
CA LEU A 582 6.72 -2.11 -5.44
C LEU A 582 6.34 -0.67 -5.10
N SER A 583 5.40 -0.10 -5.84
CA SER A 583 4.84 1.24 -5.58
C SER A 583 3.34 1.16 -5.27
N CYS A 584 2.85 2.05 -4.42
CA CYS A 584 1.41 2.20 -4.12
C CYS A 584 1.02 3.68 -4.22
N SER A 585 -0.06 3.97 -4.94
CA SER A 585 -0.52 5.35 -5.16
C SER A 585 -2.02 5.47 -4.87
N PHE A 586 -2.42 6.59 -4.27
CA PHE A 586 -3.84 6.95 -4.12
C PHE A 586 -4.20 8.06 -5.11
N HIS A 587 -5.19 7.81 -5.95
CA HIS A 587 -5.72 8.74 -6.93
C HIS A 587 -7.07 9.26 -6.41
N TYR A 588 -7.07 10.48 -5.87
CA TYR A 588 -8.27 11.10 -5.30
C TYR A 588 -8.92 12.04 -6.29
N ASN A 589 -10.15 11.71 -6.71
CA ASN A 589 -10.97 12.61 -7.52
C ASN A 589 -11.76 13.54 -6.60
N THR A 590 -11.45 14.83 -6.67
CA THR A 590 -12.08 15.83 -5.79
C THR A 590 -13.55 16.10 -6.10
N GLN A 591 -14.00 15.87 -7.34
CA GLN A 591 -15.37 16.15 -7.76
C GLN A 591 -16.32 15.03 -7.34
N THR A 592 -15.94 13.78 -7.63
CA THR A 592 -16.73 12.60 -7.31
C THR A 592 -16.51 12.10 -5.89
N ARG A 593 -15.45 12.59 -5.22
CA ARG A 593 -14.95 12.10 -3.93
C ARG A 593 -14.61 10.61 -3.98
N SER A 594 -14.21 10.07 -5.13
CA SER A 594 -13.76 8.69 -5.25
C SER A 594 -12.24 8.58 -5.05
N ILE A 595 -11.81 7.46 -4.46
CA ILE A 595 -10.39 7.11 -4.34
C ILE A 595 -10.16 5.82 -5.13
N ILE A 596 -9.22 5.87 -6.07
CA ILE A 596 -8.66 4.68 -6.73
C ILE A 596 -7.29 4.43 -6.12
N VAL A 597 -7.03 3.20 -5.69
CA VAL A 597 -5.70 2.77 -5.25
C VAL A 597 -5.07 2.04 -6.41
N ALA A 598 -3.83 2.38 -6.76
CA ALA A 598 -3.03 1.63 -7.72
C ALA A 598 -1.82 1.00 -7.03
N MET A 599 -1.50 -0.23 -7.40
CA MET A 599 -0.29 -0.91 -6.97
C MET A 599 0.50 -1.36 -8.20
N ASN A 600 1.76 -0.95 -8.26
CA ASN A 600 2.65 -1.21 -9.37
C ASN A 600 3.83 -2.07 -8.89
N GLY A 601 4.05 -3.22 -9.52
CA GLY A 601 5.18 -4.10 -9.21
C GLY A 601 6.08 -4.33 -10.42
N ALA A 602 7.38 -4.44 -10.20
CA ALA A 602 8.34 -4.77 -11.26
C ALA A 602 8.13 -6.21 -11.77
N SER A 603 7.89 -6.39 -13.07
CA SER A 603 7.60 -7.69 -13.67
C SER A 603 8.81 -8.63 -13.71
N ASP A 604 10.00 -8.12 -13.42
CA ASP A 604 11.19 -8.96 -13.20
C ASP A 604 11.17 -9.67 -11.84
N LEU A 605 10.35 -9.19 -10.90
CA LEU A 605 10.27 -9.68 -9.52
C LEU A 605 8.90 -10.27 -9.19
N PHE A 606 7.84 -9.80 -9.83
CA PHE A 606 6.46 -10.17 -9.54
C PHE A 606 5.72 -10.65 -10.79
N GLU A 607 4.94 -11.71 -10.62
CA GLU A 607 3.86 -12.07 -11.52
C GLU A 607 2.66 -11.13 -11.33
N THR A 608 1.88 -10.92 -12.38
CA THR A 608 0.67 -10.08 -12.35
C THR A 608 -0.32 -10.53 -11.26
N SER A 609 -0.52 -11.85 -11.12
CA SER A 609 -1.37 -12.47 -10.10
C SER A 609 -0.94 -12.09 -8.68
N THR A 610 0.37 -12.00 -8.41
CA THR A 610 0.90 -11.58 -7.11
C THR A 610 0.54 -10.13 -6.80
N ILE A 611 0.64 -9.21 -7.78
CA ILE A 611 0.25 -7.81 -7.57
C ILE A 611 -1.26 -7.68 -7.34
N GLU A 612 -2.08 -8.44 -8.05
CA GLU A 612 -3.53 -8.53 -7.81
C GLU A 612 -3.84 -9.01 -6.38
N LEU A 613 -3.13 -10.03 -5.90
CA LEU A 613 -3.26 -10.50 -4.51
C LEU A 613 -2.82 -9.42 -3.51
N LEU A 614 -1.68 -8.77 -3.73
CA LEU A 614 -1.15 -7.75 -2.81
C LEU A 614 -2.09 -6.54 -2.70
N ILE A 615 -2.70 -6.07 -3.79
CA ILE A 615 -3.61 -4.93 -3.74
C ILE A 615 -4.92 -5.27 -3.02
N HIS A 616 -5.45 -6.49 -3.19
CA HIS A 616 -6.63 -6.93 -2.42
C HIS A 616 -6.32 -7.13 -0.93
N ARG A 617 -5.11 -7.59 -0.58
CA ARG A 617 -4.65 -7.64 0.82
C ARG A 617 -4.53 -6.23 1.41
N PHE A 618 -4.01 -5.29 0.62
CA PHE A 618 -3.90 -3.89 1.00
C PHE A 618 -5.28 -3.27 1.25
N GLU A 619 -6.26 -3.52 0.37
CA GLU A 619 -7.65 -3.10 0.54
C GLU A 619 -8.26 -3.65 1.84
N CYS A 620 -8.13 -4.96 2.07
CA CYS A 620 -8.65 -5.61 3.26
C CYS A 620 -7.96 -5.09 4.54
N LEU A 621 -6.68 -4.77 4.48
CA LEU A 621 -5.96 -4.15 5.59
C LEU A 621 -6.44 -2.70 5.82
N LEU A 622 -6.59 -1.90 4.76
CA LEU A 622 -7.05 -0.52 4.84
C LEU A 622 -8.43 -0.44 5.49
N ASP A 623 -9.37 -1.30 5.10
CA ASP A 623 -10.70 -1.41 5.71
C ASP A 623 -10.61 -1.70 7.21
N GLN A 624 -9.82 -2.70 7.62
CA GLN A 624 -9.62 -3.02 9.03
C GLN A 624 -8.99 -1.86 9.82
N LEU A 625 -7.97 -1.20 9.26
CA LEU A 625 -7.24 -0.11 9.91
C LEU A 625 -8.13 1.11 10.13
N VAL A 626 -8.97 1.46 9.14
CA VAL A 626 -9.88 2.59 9.24
C VAL A 626 -10.98 2.31 10.28
N ILE A 627 -11.55 1.10 10.29
CA ILE A 627 -12.65 0.73 11.20
C ILE A 627 -12.18 0.53 12.65
N LYS A 628 -10.99 -0.05 12.88
CA LYS A 628 -10.48 -0.40 14.23
C LYS A 628 -9.31 0.47 14.70
N SER A 629 -9.14 1.63 14.09
CA SER A 629 -7.97 2.52 14.16
C SER A 629 -7.43 2.81 15.57
N SER A 630 -8.32 2.98 16.57
CA SER A 630 -8.00 3.50 17.90
C SER A 630 -7.80 2.44 18.99
N SER A 631 -8.16 1.18 18.74
CA SER A 631 -8.25 0.14 19.79
C SER A 631 -7.39 -1.09 19.54
N THR A 632 -7.03 -1.37 18.29
CA THR A 632 -6.29 -2.58 17.91
C THR A 632 -4.83 -2.25 17.61
N PRO A 633 -3.85 -2.95 18.21
CA PRO A 633 -2.45 -2.83 17.87
C PRO A 633 -2.14 -3.18 16.41
N VAL A 634 -1.19 -2.49 15.78
CA VAL A 634 -0.84 -2.69 14.36
C VAL A 634 -0.39 -4.12 14.06
N CYS A 635 0.23 -4.82 15.02
CA CYS A 635 0.65 -6.21 14.84
C CYS A 635 -0.50 -7.22 14.77
N GLU A 636 -1.67 -6.91 15.32
CA GLU A 636 -2.83 -7.81 15.38
C GLU A 636 -3.69 -7.80 14.12
N PHE A 637 -3.48 -6.85 13.21
CA PHE A 637 -4.18 -6.85 11.92
C PHE A 637 -3.74 -8.00 11.03
N SER A 638 -4.68 -8.51 10.22
CA SER A 638 -4.45 -9.66 9.34
C SER A 638 -4.46 -9.25 7.87
N LEU A 639 -3.51 -9.80 7.10
CA LEU A 639 -3.47 -9.71 5.64
C LEU A 639 -4.28 -10.84 4.95
N LEU A 640 -4.90 -11.75 5.71
CA LEU A 640 -5.65 -12.86 5.14
C LEU A 640 -6.94 -12.37 4.48
N LEU A 641 -7.10 -12.71 3.21
CA LEU A 641 -8.33 -12.53 2.46
C LEU A 641 -9.42 -13.48 3.01
N PRO A 642 -10.72 -13.16 2.84
CA PRO A 642 -11.80 -13.97 3.39
C PRO A 642 -11.73 -15.46 3.02
N HIS A 643 -11.45 -15.78 1.76
CA HIS A 643 -11.33 -17.17 1.30
C HIS A 643 -10.10 -17.90 1.85
N GLU A 644 -9.01 -17.16 2.12
CA GLU A 644 -7.80 -17.72 2.72
C GLU A 644 -8.01 -18.05 4.19
N ARG A 645 -8.85 -17.29 4.90
CA ARG A 645 -9.22 -17.62 6.29
C ARG A 645 -9.89 -18.97 6.36
N GLU A 646 -10.81 -19.28 5.44
CA GLU A 646 -11.44 -20.60 5.37
C GLU A 646 -10.43 -21.71 5.08
N LEU A 647 -9.52 -21.49 4.12
CA LEU A 647 -8.44 -22.43 3.80
C LEU A 647 -7.53 -22.69 5.01
N VAL A 648 -7.18 -21.62 5.73
CA VAL A 648 -6.34 -21.70 6.90
C VAL A 648 -7.07 -22.33 8.09
N ASP A 649 -8.36 -22.09 8.27
CA ASP A 649 -9.18 -22.73 9.30
C ASP A 649 -9.30 -24.24 9.06
N GLN A 650 -9.45 -24.65 7.79
CA GLN A 650 -9.38 -26.07 7.39
C GLN A 650 -8.00 -26.67 7.63
N PHE A 651 -6.92 -25.91 7.35
CA PHE A 651 -5.55 -26.35 7.63
C PHE A 651 -5.29 -26.50 9.14
N ASN A 652 -5.83 -25.58 9.94
CA ASN A 652 -5.59 -25.43 11.37
C ASN A 652 -6.16 -26.58 12.21
N SER A 653 -7.04 -27.40 11.65
CA SER A 653 -7.68 -28.52 12.32
C SER A 653 -7.50 -29.80 11.52
N GLY A 654 -6.93 -30.84 12.13
CA GLY A 654 -7.04 -32.20 11.56
C GLY A 654 -8.50 -32.65 11.57
N ASP A 655 -8.82 -33.63 10.71
CA ASP A 655 -10.16 -34.24 10.69
C ASP A 655 -10.59 -34.64 12.11
N GLU A 656 -11.90 -34.57 12.39
CA GLU A 656 -12.43 -35.06 13.65
C GLU A 656 -11.96 -36.49 13.89
N LEU A 657 -11.53 -36.76 15.11
CA LEU A 657 -11.05 -38.07 15.50
C LEU A 657 -12.22 -39.06 15.41
N LEU A 658 -12.30 -39.84 14.33
CA LEU A 658 -13.29 -40.91 14.16
C LEU A 658 -12.99 -42.15 15.03
N PHE A 659 -12.03 -42.06 15.95
CA PHE A 659 -11.75 -43.11 16.91
C PHE A 659 -12.65 -42.94 18.15
N PRO A 660 -13.44 -43.96 18.54
CA PRO A 660 -14.22 -43.86 19.75
C PRO A 660 -13.29 -43.69 20.96
N LEU A 661 -13.61 -42.75 21.86
CA LEU A 661 -12.91 -42.52 23.14
C LEU A 661 -12.87 -43.77 24.07
N ASN A 662 -13.52 -44.87 23.68
CA ASN A 662 -13.60 -46.16 24.39
C ASN A 662 -12.67 -47.25 23.81
N ILE A 663 -11.53 -46.88 23.24
CA ILE A 663 -10.54 -47.87 22.76
C ILE A 663 -9.72 -48.36 23.96
N LEU A 664 -9.66 -49.68 24.13
CA LEU A 664 -8.81 -50.34 25.13
C LEU A 664 -7.34 -49.90 24.93
N PRO A 665 -6.53 -49.73 25.99
CA PRO A 665 -5.10 -49.49 25.86
C PRO A 665 -4.41 -50.49 24.91
N ILE A 666 -3.31 -50.10 24.25
CA ILE A 666 -2.62 -50.95 23.25
C ILE A 666 -2.29 -52.34 23.82
N HIS A 667 -1.88 -52.42 25.08
CA HIS A 667 -1.58 -53.69 25.74
C HIS A 667 -2.82 -54.59 25.91
N GLU A 668 -4.00 -54.01 26.18
CA GLU A 668 -5.27 -54.76 26.24
C GLU A 668 -5.75 -55.18 24.85
N GLN A 669 -5.61 -54.33 23.83
CA GLN A 669 -5.89 -54.71 22.45
C GLN A 669 -5.00 -55.87 22.00
N PHE A 670 -3.72 -55.82 22.36
CA PHE A 670 -2.78 -56.90 22.13
C PHE A 670 -3.19 -58.18 22.87
N ALA A 671 -3.59 -58.07 24.14
CA ALA A 671 -4.08 -59.21 24.92
C ALA A 671 -5.32 -59.86 24.30
N CYS A 672 -6.30 -59.07 23.84
CA CYS A 672 -7.46 -59.58 23.11
C CYS A 672 -7.05 -60.35 21.83
N ARG A 673 -6.16 -59.77 21.02
CA ARG A 673 -5.62 -60.42 19.81
C ARG A 673 -4.88 -61.72 20.14
N ALA A 674 -4.15 -61.76 21.26
CA ALA A 674 -3.43 -62.95 21.69
C ALA A 674 -4.34 -64.08 22.17
N VAL A 675 -5.48 -63.74 22.78
CA VAL A 675 -6.52 -64.72 23.13
C VAL A 675 -7.23 -65.25 21.87
N GLU A 676 -7.52 -64.38 20.90
CA GLU A 676 -8.19 -64.78 19.65
C GLU A 676 -7.28 -65.60 18.72
N HIS A 677 -5.98 -65.31 18.71
CA HIS A 677 -5.01 -65.88 17.78
C HIS A 677 -3.72 -66.36 18.45
N PRO A 678 -3.80 -67.28 19.43
CA PRO A 678 -2.68 -67.61 20.31
C PRO A 678 -1.46 -68.19 19.58
N GLN A 679 -1.69 -68.92 18.48
CA GLN A 679 -0.65 -69.64 17.74
C GLN A 679 -0.10 -68.86 16.52
N LYS A 680 -0.60 -67.65 16.24
CA LYS A 680 -0.05 -66.84 15.13
C LYS A 680 1.28 -66.23 15.55
N VAL A 681 2.28 -66.33 14.66
CA VAL A 681 3.58 -65.66 14.83
C VAL A 681 3.39 -64.14 14.79
N VAL A 682 3.96 -63.42 15.76
CA VAL A 682 3.83 -61.96 15.93
C VAL A 682 5.17 -61.24 15.91
N LEU A 683 6.24 -61.88 16.38
CA LEU A 683 7.60 -61.35 16.38
C LEU A 683 8.52 -62.37 15.71
N VAL A 684 9.35 -61.93 14.78
CA VAL A 684 10.40 -62.74 14.16
C VAL A 684 11.71 -61.97 14.29
N LEU A 685 12.72 -62.62 14.85
CA LEU A 685 14.08 -62.11 14.94
C LEU A 685 15.03 -63.23 14.50
N ASP A 686 15.68 -63.04 13.34
CA ASP A 686 16.47 -64.07 12.68
C ASP A 686 15.68 -65.39 12.52
N ASP A 687 16.19 -66.51 13.05
CA ASP A 687 15.55 -67.83 13.01
C ASP A 687 14.55 -68.07 14.16
N GLN A 688 14.35 -67.08 15.05
CA GLN A 688 13.44 -67.19 16.20
C GLN A 688 12.12 -66.50 15.91
N SER A 689 11.02 -67.15 16.33
CA SER A 689 9.68 -66.59 16.24
C SER A 689 8.94 -66.75 17.55
N LEU A 690 8.22 -65.71 17.96
CA LEU A 690 7.27 -65.79 19.07
C LEU A 690 5.84 -65.72 18.52
N THR A 691 4.98 -66.56 19.06
CA THR A 691 3.54 -66.47 18.88
C THR A 691 2.94 -65.39 19.77
N TYR A 692 1.71 -64.95 19.46
CA TYR A 692 1.00 -63.98 20.30
C TYR A 692 0.86 -64.45 21.76
N ALA A 693 0.59 -65.73 22.01
CA ALA A 693 0.46 -66.26 23.36
C ALA A 693 1.79 -66.22 24.13
N GLU A 694 2.89 -66.60 23.48
CA GLU A 694 4.23 -66.58 24.07
C GLU A 694 4.66 -65.14 24.40
N LEU A 695 4.47 -64.20 23.47
CA LEU A 695 4.83 -62.80 23.71
C LEU A 695 4.00 -62.16 24.84
N LEU A 696 2.69 -62.46 24.92
CA LEU A 696 1.85 -62.00 26.03
C LEU A 696 2.33 -62.56 27.37
N GLN A 697 2.64 -63.86 27.44
CA GLN A 697 3.14 -64.49 28.66
C GLN A 697 4.48 -63.89 29.10
N THR A 698 5.42 -63.69 28.17
CA THR A 698 6.71 -63.06 28.47
C THR A 698 6.53 -61.63 28.96
N SER A 699 5.65 -60.83 28.31
CA SER A 699 5.35 -59.47 28.75
C SER A 699 4.75 -59.43 30.16
N GLN A 700 3.85 -60.37 30.48
CA GLN A 700 3.24 -60.45 31.81
C GLN A 700 4.28 -60.78 32.89
N LEU A 701 5.19 -61.72 32.62
CA LEU A 701 6.27 -62.06 33.57
C LEU A 701 7.16 -60.86 33.85
N VAL A 702 7.49 -60.06 32.84
CA VAL A 702 8.28 -58.83 33.01
C VAL A 702 7.47 -57.79 33.80
N ALA A 703 6.19 -57.59 33.48
CA ALA A 703 5.32 -56.67 34.21
C ALA A 703 5.17 -57.05 35.68
N ASP A 704 4.92 -58.33 35.98
CA ASP A 704 4.81 -58.87 37.33
C ASP A 704 6.13 -58.69 38.10
N HIS A 705 7.27 -58.89 37.44
CA HIS A 705 8.58 -58.66 38.04
C HIS A 705 8.80 -57.18 38.37
N LEU A 706 8.48 -56.26 37.45
CA LEU A 706 8.58 -54.82 37.66
C LEU A 706 7.67 -54.34 38.80
N MET A 707 6.43 -54.84 38.87
CA MET A 707 5.48 -54.48 39.92
C MET A 707 5.85 -55.07 41.29
N ASN A 708 6.29 -56.33 41.34
CA ASN A 708 6.55 -57.01 42.61
C ASN A 708 7.92 -56.69 43.20
N GLU A 709 8.96 -56.55 42.38
CA GLU A 709 10.34 -56.34 42.87
C GLU A 709 10.73 -54.86 42.93
N TYR A 710 10.16 -54.04 42.06
CA TYR A 710 10.52 -52.61 41.94
C TYR A 710 9.34 -51.67 42.25
N GLU A 711 8.19 -52.21 42.66
CA GLU A 711 6.99 -51.47 43.07
C GLU A 711 6.50 -50.43 42.05
N VAL A 712 6.81 -50.62 40.76
CA VAL A 712 6.50 -49.66 39.67
C VAL A 712 5.01 -49.34 39.63
N GLN A 713 4.68 -48.05 39.71
CA GLN A 713 3.33 -47.50 39.68
C GLN A 713 3.04 -46.75 38.36
N PRO A 714 1.74 -46.51 38.02
CA PRO A 714 1.40 -45.61 36.92
C PRO A 714 2.03 -44.23 37.10
N GLY A 715 2.84 -43.81 36.13
CA GLY A 715 3.57 -42.54 36.15
C GLY A 715 5.06 -42.66 36.46
N ASP A 716 5.53 -43.84 36.88
CA ASP A 716 6.96 -44.10 37.07
C ASP A 716 7.69 -44.25 35.73
N ILE A 717 8.93 -43.77 35.67
CA ILE A 717 9.78 -43.84 34.48
C ILE A 717 10.68 -45.07 34.59
N VAL A 718 10.50 -46.01 33.66
CA VAL A 718 11.34 -47.21 33.54
C VAL A 718 12.30 -47.00 32.36
N GLY A 719 13.61 -46.92 32.65
CA GLY A 719 14.63 -46.73 31.62
C GLY A 719 14.87 -47.98 30.79
N GLU A 720 14.77 -47.88 29.47
CA GLU A 720 15.06 -48.96 28.52
C GLU A 720 16.40 -48.71 27.80
N GLN A 721 17.30 -49.70 27.77
CA GLN A 721 18.55 -49.61 27.02
C GLN A 721 18.34 -50.16 25.59
N LEU A 722 18.23 -49.27 24.61
CA LEU A 722 18.21 -49.64 23.18
C LEU A 722 19.59 -50.17 22.74
N LEU A 723 19.62 -51.39 22.19
CA LEU A 723 20.82 -52.00 21.62
C LEU A 723 20.98 -51.62 20.13
N GLY A 724 22.10 -50.97 19.78
CA GLY A 724 22.39 -50.44 18.44
C GLY A 724 22.50 -51.43 17.27
N LYS A 725 22.16 -52.71 17.49
CA LYS A 725 22.12 -53.75 16.44
C LYS A 725 20.83 -53.67 15.61
N ILE A 726 19.71 -53.29 16.23
CA ILE A 726 18.36 -53.27 15.63
C ILE A 726 18.23 -52.22 14.51
N VAL A 727 19.01 -51.14 14.57
CA VAL A 727 19.03 -50.06 13.57
C VAL A 727 19.72 -50.49 12.25
N LYS A 728 20.62 -51.50 12.29
CA LYS A 728 21.39 -51.93 11.12
C LYS A 728 20.60 -52.83 10.16
N ASP A 729 19.56 -53.51 10.64
CA ASP A 729 18.83 -54.51 9.84
C ASP A 729 17.65 -53.91 9.04
N PHE A 730 17.28 -52.66 9.32
CA PHE A 730 16.12 -51.99 8.71
C PHE A 730 16.34 -51.61 7.22
N PHE A 731 17.58 -51.55 6.73
CA PHE A 731 17.91 -51.10 5.38
C PHE A 731 17.82 -52.18 4.26
N ASN A 732 17.53 -53.44 4.59
CA ASN A 732 17.57 -54.53 3.60
C ASN A 732 16.21 -54.90 2.97
N TYR A 733 15.11 -54.19 3.28
CA TYR A 733 13.75 -54.69 3.02
C TYR A 733 12.84 -53.85 2.09
N LEU A 734 13.34 -52.91 1.29
CA LEU A 734 12.47 -52.17 0.37
C LEU A 734 12.44 -52.83 -1.02
N SER A 735 11.25 -53.30 -1.41
CA SER A 735 10.92 -53.92 -2.72
C SER A 735 10.21 -52.92 -3.66
N GLU A 736 10.18 -53.20 -4.96
CA GLU A 736 9.73 -52.27 -6.04
C GLU A 736 8.21 -52.03 -6.14
N SER A 737 7.48 -52.01 -5.03
CA SER A 737 6.06 -51.60 -5.00
C SER A 737 5.70 -50.89 -3.70
N CYS A 738 6.44 -49.82 -3.38
CA CYS A 738 6.24 -49.04 -2.16
C CYS A 738 5.55 -47.70 -2.46
N SER A 739 4.59 -47.32 -1.62
CA SER A 739 4.12 -45.94 -1.48
C SER A 739 5.00 -45.21 -0.48
N VAL A 740 5.46 -44.01 -0.82
CA VAL A 740 6.26 -43.17 0.09
C VAL A 740 5.36 -42.17 0.79
N ILE A 741 5.45 -42.11 2.12
CA ILE A 741 4.75 -41.13 2.95
C ILE A 741 5.82 -40.30 3.64
N ASN A 742 5.84 -39.00 3.37
CA ASN A 742 6.64 -38.06 4.14
C ASN A 742 5.92 -37.82 5.49
N ILE A 743 6.62 -38.03 6.59
CA ILE A 743 6.08 -37.87 7.94
C ILE A 743 6.93 -36.83 8.66
N TYR A 744 6.27 -35.84 9.25
CA TYR A 744 6.92 -34.85 10.10
C TYR A 744 6.37 -34.95 11.52
N ALA A 745 7.27 -35.01 12.50
CA ALA A 745 6.96 -34.92 13.91
C ALA A 745 8.19 -34.62 14.76
N PRO A 746 8.12 -33.58 15.60
CA PRO A 746 8.93 -33.50 16.81
C PRO A 746 8.59 -34.66 17.77
N ALA A 747 9.55 -35.08 18.59
CA ALA A 747 9.36 -36.14 19.57
C ALA A 747 8.23 -35.81 20.58
N GLU A 748 8.11 -34.53 20.90
CA GLU A 748 7.13 -33.88 21.76
C GLU A 748 5.69 -34.00 21.25
N CYS A 749 5.52 -34.48 20.01
CA CYS A 749 4.23 -34.70 19.36
C CYS A 749 3.95 -36.19 19.09
N THR A 750 4.60 -37.12 19.81
CA THR A 750 4.32 -38.57 19.73
C THR A 750 4.42 -39.13 18.30
N ILE A 751 5.66 -39.28 17.82
CA ILE A 751 6.06 -40.05 16.62
C ILE A 751 5.63 -39.48 15.25
N SER A 752 4.38 -39.04 15.06
CA SER A 752 3.87 -38.59 13.75
C SER A 752 2.82 -37.51 13.92
N ALA A 753 3.02 -36.31 13.38
CA ALA A 753 2.11 -35.17 13.54
C ALA A 753 1.45 -34.77 12.22
N LEU A 754 2.23 -34.74 11.15
CA LEU A 754 1.79 -34.46 9.80
C LEU A 754 2.23 -35.56 8.86
N CYS A 755 1.45 -35.79 7.82
CA CYS A 755 1.82 -36.70 6.75
C CYS A 755 1.43 -36.17 5.36
N TYR A 756 2.31 -36.41 4.39
CA TYR A 756 2.08 -36.18 2.98
C TYR A 756 2.33 -37.47 2.20
N LYS A 757 1.36 -37.91 1.39
CA LYS A 757 1.52 -39.07 0.53
C LYS A 757 2.14 -38.63 -0.79
N ILE A 758 3.36 -39.09 -1.08
CA ILE A 758 4.02 -38.82 -2.35
C ILE A 758 3.36 -39.70 -3.43
N GLY A 759 3.00 -39.10 -4.57
CA GLY A 759 2.48 -39.83 -5.74
C GLY A 759 3.45 -40.92 -6.22
N GLY A 760 2.93 -41.96 -6.89
CA GLY A 760 3.78 -43.01 -7.46
C GLY A 760 4.72 -42.48 -8.57
N LYS A 761 5.59 -43.35 -9.12
CA LYS A 761 6.63 -43.02 -10.12
C LYS A 761 6.17 -42.21 -11.36
N GLU A 762 4.87 -42.10 -11.63
CA GLU A 762 4.29 -41.35 -12.76
C GLU A 762 3.99 -39.88 -12.44
N HIS A 763 4.20 -39.40 -11.21
CA HIS A 763 4.00 -38.00 -10.82
C HIS A 763 5.37 -37.34 -10.61
N GLU A 764 5.54 -36.12 -11.13
CA GLU A 764 6.70 -35.29 -10.81
C GLU A 764 6.77 -35.09 -9.29
N ILE A 765 7.90 -35.44 -8.69
CA ILE A 765 8.16 -35.19 -7.27
C ILE A 765 8.60 -33.73 -7.16
N PRO A 766 7.90 -32.89 -6.36
CA PRO A 766 8.30 -31.50 -6.18
C PRO A 766 9.70 -31.42 -5.55
N ASP A 767 10.51 -30.43 -5.95
CA ASP A 767 11.82 -30.16 -5.35
C ASP A 767 11.73 -29.98 -3.82
N ASN A 768 10.67 -29.33 -3.34
CA ASN A 768 10.32 -29.22 -1.92
C ASN A 768 9.09 -30.08 -1.61
N VAL A 769 9.32 -31.29 -1.08
CA VAL A 769 8.24 -32.21 -0.69
C VAL A 769 7.47 -31.65 0.52
N PRO A 770 6.14 -31.45 0.43
CA PRO A 770 5.35 -30.99 1.57
C PRO A 770 5.44 -31.95 2.75
N ILE A 771 5.33 -31.40 3.97
CA ILE A 771 5.16 -32.19 5.19
C ILE A 771 3.70 -32.57 5.45
N GLY A 772 2.78 -31.98 4.67
CA GLY A 772 1.40 -32.44 4.52
C GLY A 772 0.43 -31.85 5.54
N ARG A 773 -0.63 -32.61 5.87
CA ARG A 773 -1.72 -32.17 6.75
C ARG A 773 -1.65 -32.86 8.10
N CYS A 774 -2.27 -32.25 9.11
CA CYS A 774 -2.41 -32.84 10.44
C CYS A 774 -3.15 -34.17 10.40
N LEU A 775 -2.66 -35.13 11.19
CA LEU A 775 -3.43 -36.33 11.50
C LEU A 775 -4.72 -35.98 12.28
N PRO A 776 -5.76 -36.83 12.23
CA PRO A 776 -7.00 -36.60 12.94
C PRO A 776 -6.81 -36.28 14.42
N GLY A 777 -7.62 -35.36 14.96
CA GLY A 777 -7.57 -34.92 16.35
C GLY A 777 -6.34 -34.09 16.75
N ARG A 778 -5.44 -33.78 15.80
CA ARG A 778 -4.35 -32.82 15.98
C ARG A 778 -4.75 -31.44 15.47
N LYS A 779 -4.07 -30.42 15.95
CA LYS A 779 -4.20 -29.03 15.49
C LYS A 779 -2.83 -28.54 15.06
N ILE A 780 -2.80 -27.58 14.14
CA ILE A 780 -1.59 -26.87 13.76
C ILE A 780 -1.87 -25.38 13.68
N ARG A 781 -0.88 -24.55 13.99
CA ARG A 781 -0.86 -23.13 13.64
C ARG A 781 0.49 -22.80 13.03
N LEU A 782 0.48 -21.96 12.00
CA LEU A 782 1.69 -21.37 11.45
C LEU A 782 1.66 -19.88 11.74
N LEU A 783 2.48 -19.43 12.69
CA LEU A 783 2.38 -18.09 13.23
C LEU A 783 3.63 -17.27 12.96
N ASP A 784 3.45 -15.98 12.65
CA ASP A 784 4.53 -15.02 12.62
C ASP A 784 5.08 -14.76 14.04
N LYS A 785 6.16 -13.96 14.13
CA LYS A 785 6.77 -13.62 15.42
C LYS A 785 5.85 -12.82 16.37
N TYR A 786 4.73 -12.29 15.86
CA TYR A 786 3.69 -11.58 16.61
C TYR A 786 2.47 -12.47 16.91
N ARG A 787 2.60 -13.79 16.68
CA ARG A 787 1.56 -14.80 16.87
C ARG A 787 0.33 -14.62 15.98
N GLN A 788 0.49 -13.95 14.84
CA GLN A 788 -0.56 -13.86 13.82
C GLN A 788 -0.37 -14.93 12.77
N GLN A 789 -1.49 -15.35 12.19
CA GLN A 789 -1.48 -16.35 11.13
C GLN A 789 -0.76 -15.84 9.89
N VAL A 790 0.17 -16.64 9.36
CA VAL A 790 0.91 -16.34 8.13
C VAL A 790 0.02 -16.52 6.91
N ILE A 791 0.23 -15.67 5.90
CA ILE A 791 -0.51 -15.74 4.63
C ILE A 791 -0.11 -16.98 3.81
N PRO A 792 -1.06 -17.65 3.12
CA PRO A 792 -0.80 -18.87 2.35
C PRO A 792 -0.29 -18.56 0.93
N ASP A 793 0.85 -17.87 0.82
CA ASP A 793 1.44 -17.43 -0.46
C ASP A 793 2.64 -18.29 -0.93
N GLY A 794 2.96 -19.36 -0.20
CA GLY A 794 4.10 -20.26 -0.42
C GLY A 794 5.47 -19.68 -0.05
N ARG A 795 5.54 -18.42 0.39
CA ARG A 795 6.77 -17.62 0.52
C ARG A 795 6.96 -17.09 1.94
N SER A 796 5.89 -16.58 2.52
CA SER A 796 5.84 -16.06 3.87
C SER A 796 6.08 -17.18 4.88
N THR A 797 7.02 -16.94 5.79
CA THR A 797 7.50 -17.94 6.75
C THR A 797 6.96 -17.67 8.15
N GLY A 798 6.53 -18.73 8.84
CA GLY A 798 6.10 -18.69 10.24
C GLY A 798 6.63 -19.85 11.07
N GLU A 799 6.53 -19.76 12.38
CA GLU A 799 6.84 -20.83 13.32
C GLU A 799 5.68 -21.83 13.41
N ILE A 800 6.00 -23.13 13.38
CA ILE A 800 5.04 -24.22 13.48
C ILE A 800 4.68 -24.46 14.96
N TYR A 801 3.39 -24.47 15.25
CA TYR A 801 2.83 -24.85 16.55
C TYR A 801 1.92 -26.06 16.39
N LEU A 802 2.07 -27.06 17.24
CA LEU A 802 1.29 -28.30 17.19
C LEU A 802 0.42 -28.45 18.42
N GLY A 803 -0.87 -28.72 18.21
CA GLY A 803 -1.94 -28.76 19.20
C GLY A 803 -2.72 -30.07 19.16
N GLY A 804 -3.66 -30.25 20.11
CA GLY A 804 -4.56 -31.42 20.14
C GLY A 804 -3.94 -32.69 20.75
N ILE A 805 -4.46 -33.85 20.32
CA ILE A 805 -4.09 -35.15 20.87
C ILE A 805 -2.66 -35.53 20.45
N GLY A 806 -1.88 -36.08 21.38
CA GLY A 806 -0.52 -36.56 21.13
C GLY A 806 0.58 -35.55 21.40
N ILE A 807 0.25 -34.35 21.90
CA ILE A 807 1.25 -33.48 22.53
C ILE A 807 1.68 -34.10 23.86
N PHE A 808 2.98 -34.12 24.11
CA PHE A 808 3.56 -34.53 25.38
C PHE A 808 3.06 -33.68 26.57
N THR A 809 3.23 -34.19 27.79
CA THR A 809 2.87 -33.46 29.02
C THR A 809 3.95 -32.47 29.48
N GLY A 810 5.09 -32.44 28.78
CA GLY A 810 6.27 -31.64 29.09
C GLY A 810 7.52 -32.50 29.29
N TYR A 811 8.68 -31.84 29.22
CA TYR A 811 9.97 -32.38 29.61
C TYR A 811 10.02 -32.70 31.10
N PHE A 812 10.64 -33.84 31.41
CA PHE A 812 10.79 -34.32 32.77
C PHE A 812 11.62 -33.37 33.63
N ASN A 813 11.10 -33.00 34.81
CA ASN A 813 11.76 -32.12 35.78
C ASN A 813 12.31 -30.80 35.22
N ASN A 814 11.71 -30.27 34.15
CA ASN A 814 12.14 -29.03 33.52
C ASN A 814 10.98 -28.03 33.37
N PRO A 815 10.49 -27.45 34.48
CA PRO A 815 9.32 -26.58 34.46
C PRO A 815 9.53 -25.28 33.69
N GLU A 816 10.75 -24.73 33.70
CA GLU A 816 11.08 -23.51 32.96
C GLU A 816 10.96 -23.73 31.45
N GLU A 817 11.54 -24.83 30.96
CA GLU A 817 11.46 -25.17 29.54
C GLU A 817 10.04 -25.54 29.13
N ASN A 818 9.29 -26.25 29.98
CA ASN A 818 7.88 -26.55 29.74
C ASN A 818 7.04 -25.28 29.59
N ALA A 819 7.26 -24.27 30.43
CA ALA A 819 6.58 -22.99 30.31
C ALA A 819 6.95 -22.23 29.02
N ARG A 820 8.16 -22.46 28.48
CA ARG A 820 8.64 -21.86 27.23
C ARG A 820 8.02 -22.50 25.99
N VAL A 821 7.86 -23.84 25.98
CA VAL A 821 7.45 -24.59 24.78
C VAL A 821 5.97 -24.99 24.77
N LEU A 822 5.32 -25.16 25.94
CA LEU A 822 3.90 -25.47 26.04
C LEU A 822 3.10 -24.19 26.26
N VAL A 823 2.58 -23.62 25.18
CA VAL A 823 1.89 -22.33 25.17
C VAL A 823 0.38 -22.50 24.99
N ARG A 824 -0.40 -21.49 25.39
CA ARG A 824 -1.82 -21.36 25.01
C ARG A 824 -1.94 -20.25 23.97
N LEU A 825 -2.64 -20.53 22.88
CA LEU A 825 -2.86 -19.58 21.79
C LEU A 825 -4.24 -18.91 21.88
N SER A 826 -5.23 -19.62 22.43
CA SER A 826 -6.53 -19.09 22.79
C SER A 826 -7.03 -19.79 24.05
N ASP A 827 -8.02 -19.21 24.74
CA ASP A 827 -8.58 -19.80 25.96
C ASP A 827 -9.25 -21.16 25.71
N ASN A 828 -9.65 -21.44 24.47
CA ASN A 828 -10.44 -22.61 24.11
C ASN A 828 -9.65 -23.71 23.38
N ASP A 829 -8.39 -23.47 22.98
CA ASP A 829 -7.67 -24.42 22.12
C ASP A 829 -6.81 -25.47 22.85
N GLY A 830 -6.68 -25.38 24.17
CA GLY A 830 -5.76 -26.22 24.93
C GLY A 830 -4.29 -25.77 24.78
N HIS A 831 -3.36 -26.66 25.13
CA HIS A 831 -1.92 -26.38 24.98
C HIS A 831 -1.44 -26.68 23.56
N PHE A 832 -0.50 -25.88 23.07
CA PHE A 832 0.28 -26.11 21.86
C PHE A 832 1.75 -26.28 22.23
N TYR A 833 2.43 -27.18 21.53
CA TYR A 833 3.89 -27.27 21.52
C TYR A 833 4.45 -26.31 20.46
N ARG A 834 5.33 -25.42 20.90
CA ARG A 834 6.13 -24.51 20.07
C ARG A 834 7.38 -25.25 19.57
N THR A 835 7.43 -25.52 18.26
CA THR A 835 8.42 -26.45 17.69
C THR A 835 9.82 -25.85 17.49
N GLY A 836 9.93 -24.53 17.29
CA GLY A 836 11.16 -23.90 16.80
C GLY A 836 11.45 -24.15 15.31
N ASP A 837 10.53 -24.82 14.62
CA ASP A 837 10.60 -25.09 13.18
C ASP A 837 9.82 -24.03 12.40
N LEU A 838 10.34 -23.69 11.23
CA LEU A 838 9.75 -22.76 10.29
C LEU A 838 9.04 -23.51 9.16
N GLY A 839 7.93 -22.95 8.71
CA GLY A 839 7.20 -23.45 7.55
C GLY A 839 6.57 -22.35 6.70
N ARG A 840 6.12 -22.73 5.50
CA ARG A 840 5.40 -21.89 4.54
C ARG A 840 4.13 -22.63 4.09
N ILE A 841 3.00 -21.93 3.97
CA ILE A 841 1.76 -22.52 3.44
C ILE A 841 1.62 -22.10 1.98
N THR A 842 1.47 -23.05 1.06
CA THR A 842 1.23 -22.77 -0.36
C THR A 842 -0.20 -22.27 -0.60
N THR A 843 -0.45 -21.72 -1.78
CA THR A 843 -1.78 -21.30 -2.25
C THR A 843 -2.80 -22.45 -2.26
N GLU A 844 -2.34 -23.70 -2.35
CA GLU A 844 -3.17 -24.91 -2.29
C GLU A 844 -3.34 -25.47 -0.85
N GLY A 845 -2.82 -24.76 0.15
CA GLY A 845 -2.88 -25.14 1.56
C GLY A 845 -1.97 -26.31 1.93
N GLN A 846 -0.86 -26.50 1.21
CA GLN A 846 0.18 -27.46 1.59
C GLN A 846 1.21 -26.80 2.49
N LEU A 847 1.67 -27.51 3.53
CA LEU A 847 2.74 -27.02 4.40
C LEU A 847 4.11 -27.49 3.91
N LEU A 848 5.00 -26.55 3.66
CA LEU A 848 6.40 -26.76 3.33
C LEU A 848 7.25 -26.50 4.57
N PHE A 849 8.25 -27.34 4.81
CA PHE A 849 9.25 -27.11 5.86
C PHE A 849 10.30 -26.12 5.35
N ALA A 850 10.57 -25.06 6.12
CA ALA A 850 11.48 -23.98 5.74
C ALA A 850 12.80 -23.97 6.54
N GLY A 851 12.95 -24.87 7.53
CA GLY A 851 14.15 -24.96 8.35
C GLY A 851 13.88 -24.72 9.83
N ARG A 852 14.93 -24.51 10.63
CA ARG A 852 14.81 -24.14 12.06
C ARG A 852 15.14 -22.68 12.27
N ILE A 853 14.43 -22.06 13.22
CA ILE A 853 14.65 -20.67 13.62
C ILE A 853 16.11 -20.45 14.04
N ASP A 854 16.70 -21.42 14.74
CA ASP A 854 18.06 -21.31 15.30
C ASP A 854 19.17 -21.34 14.23
N PHE A 855 18.86 -21.70 12.98
CA PHE A 855 19.82 -21.72 11.86
C PHE A 855 19.70 -20.52 10.91
N GLN A 856 18.72 -19.63 11.11
CA GLN A 856 18.69 -18.36 10.39
C GLN A 856 19.83 -17.46 10.87
N VAL A 857 20.59 -16.91 9.93
CA VAL A 857 21.65 -15.95 10.25
C VAL A 857 21.29 -14.57 9.72
N LYS A 858 21.56 -13.54 10.53
CA LYS A 858 21.63 -12.17 10.04
C LYS A 858 23.06 -11.90 9.56
N LEU A 859 23.20 -11.58 8.29
CA LEU A 859 24.46 -11.15 7.68
C LEU A 859 24.28 -9.73 7.15
N ARG A 860 25.04 -8.77 7.68
CA ARG A 860 24.94 -7.34 7.26
C ARG A 860 23.50 -6.81 7.29
N GLY A 861 22.73 -7.24 8.29
CA GLY A 861 21.32 -6.85 8.46
C GLY A 861 20.30 -7.69 7.67
N GLN A 862 20.73 -8.47 6.67
CA GLN A 862 19.83 -9.32 5.89
C GLN A 862 19.61 -10.66 6.58
N ARG A 863 18.37 -11.17 6.58
CA ARG A 863 18.07 -12.53 7.02
C ARG A 863 18.33 -13.49 5.86
N ILE A 864 19.18 -14.48 6.09
CA ILE A 864 19.58 -15.46 5.08
C ILE A 864 19.24 -16.85 5.58
N GLU A 865 18.53 -17.61 4.74
CA GLU A 865 18.33 -19.04 4.92
C GLU A 865 19.54 -19.79 4.38
N LEU A 866 20.34 -20.37 5.26
CA LEU A 866 21.54 -21.10 4.87
C LEU A 866 21.22 -22.29 3.96
N GLY A 867 20.07 -22.93 4.18
CA GLY A 867 19.59 -24.06 3.37
C GLY A 867 19.31 -23.73 1.91
N GLU A 868 18.90 -22.49 1.58
CA GLU A 868 18.70 -22.10 0.18
C GLU A 868 20.03 -22.04 -0.57
N ILE A 869 21.09 -21.56 0.11
CA ILE A 869 22.45 -21.53 -0.44
C ILE A 869 22.98 -22.96 -0.60
N GLU A 870 22.76 -23.83 0.38
CA GLU A 870 23.14 -25.25 0.33
C GLU A 870 22.52 -25.95 -0.90
N VAL A 871 21.22 -25.74 -1.14
CA VAL A 871 20.50 -26.32 -2.29
C VAL A 871 21.07 -25.80 -3.61
N VAL A 872 21.34 -24.50 -3.72
CA VAL A 872 21.93 -23.92 -4.93
C VAL A 872 23.33 -24.48 -5.19
N ILE A 873 24.18 -24.58 -4.16
CA ILE A 873 25.53 -25.17 -4.26
C ILE A 873 25.45 -26.62 -4.72
N MET A 874 24.55 -27.41 -4.13
CA MET A 874 24.31 -28.81 -4.50
C MET A 874 23.87 -28.99 -5.95
N ARG A 875 23.23 -27.99 -6.57
CA ARG A 875 22.81 -28.02 -7.99
C ARG A 875 23.94 -27.73 -8.98
N PHE A 876 25.06 -27.15 -8.55
CA PHE A 876 26.17 -26.81 -9.47
C PHE A 876 26.92 -28.03 -10.01
N SER A 877 26.96 -29.13 -9.25
CA SER A 877 27.62 -30.37 -9.68
C SER A 877 27.02 -31.58 -8.99
N SER A 878 26.75 -32.62 -9.76
CA SER A 878 26.30 -33.92 -9.25
C SER A 878 27.35 -34.65 -8.39
N GLU A 879 28.59 -34.14 -8.31
CA GLU A 879 29.64 -34.69 -7.44
C GLU A 879 29.54 -34.20 -5.98
N ILE A 880 28.80 -33.12 -5.73
CA ILE A 880 28.58 -32.59 -4.38
C ILE A 880 27.45 -33.39 -3.75
N THR A 881 27.78 -34.21 -2.75
CA THR A 881 26.81 -35.09 -2.08
C THR A 881 26.15 -34.45 -0.85
N ASN A 882 26.78 -33.42 -0.30
CA ASN A 882 26.24 -32.64 0.81
C ASN A 882 26.90 -31.26 0.84
N CYS A 883 26.19 -30.25 1.34
CA CYS A 883 26.74 -28.91 1.55
C CYS A 883 26.18 -28.37 2.86
N VAL A 884 27.05 -27.72 3.65
CA VAL A 884 26.61 -27.00 4.85
C VAL A 884 27.15 -25.59 4.78
N VAL A 885 26.28 -24.60 4.92
CA VAL A 885 26.66 -23.18 4.93
C VAL A 885 26.52 -22.65 6.35
N VAL A 886 27.57 -21.99 6.85
CA VAL A 886 27.56 -21.38 8.17
C VAL A 886 28.00 -19.92 8.10
N LYS A 887 27.48 -19.12 9.04
CA LYS A 887 28.04 -17.79 9.31
C LYS A 887 29.31 -17.93 10.14
N TYR A 888 30.38 -17.32 9.67
CA TYR A 888 31.68 -17.28 10.31
C TYR A 888 32.11 -15.84 10.51
N ASP A 889 32.37 -15.45 11.77
CA ASP A 889 32.84 -14.11 12.11
C ASP A 889 34.37 -14.10 12.20
N HIS A 890 35.02 -13.29 11.35
CA HIS A 890 36.47 -13.13 11.35
C HIS A 890 36.85 -11.65 11.20
N ASN A 891 37.72 -11.14 12.08
CA ASN A 891 38.17 -9.73 12.08
C ASN A 891 37.04 -8.68 12.06
N ASN A 892 35.98 -8.88 12.86
CA ASN A 892 34.78 -8.03 12.88
C ASN A 892 34.04 -7.93 11.53
N LEU A 893 34.28 -8.87 10.62
CA LEU A 893 33.53 -9.02 9.38
C LEU A 893 32.79 -10.36 9.42
N GLU A 894 31.51 -10.29 9.08
CA GLU A 894 30.64 -11.46 8.99
C GLU A 894 30.79 -12.07 7.59
N HIS A 895 31.10 -13.37 7.53
CA HIS A 895 31.26 -14.14 6.28
C HIS A 895 30.33 -15.35 6.25
N LEU A 896 29.95 -15.79 5.05
CA LEU A 896 29.36 -17.11 4.84
C LEU A 896 30.44 -18.05 4.33
N VAL A 897 30.50 -19.26 4.91
CA VAL A 897 31.42 -20.31 4.50
C VAL A 897 30.61 -21.55 4.19
N ALA A 898 30.73 -22.03 2.95
CA ALA A 898 30.16 -23.30 2.52
C ALA A 898 31.22 -24.40 2.62
N TYR A 899 30.84 -25.52 3.23
CA TYR A 899 31.67 -26.73 3.38
C TYR A 899 31.20 -27.84 2.45
#